data_AF-A0A3D1G3Y3-F1
#
_entry.id   AF-A0A3D1G3Y3-F1
#
_cell.length_a   1.000
_cell.length_b   1.000
_cell.length_c   1.000
_cell.angle_alpha   90.00
_cell.angle_beta   90.00
_cell.angle_gamma   90.00
#
_symmetry.space_group_name_H-M   'P 1'
#
loop_
_entity.id
_entity.type
_entity.pdbx_description
1 polymer ?
#
loop_
_entity_poly.entity_id
_entity_poly.type
_entity_poly.pdbx_seq_one_letter_code
_entity_poly.pdbx_strand_id
1 'polypeptide(L)'
;MPSSLYPMPRAVLGPTNTGKTWYALERMLGHASGMFGFPLRLLARENYERAVARLGPSRVALITGEEKIIPPQASYFLCTVEAMPLDRSVDFLAVDEVQLAADPERGHVFTDRVLNARGRQETLLLGAETARRVLEAMLPGLNVTVRERLSRLSWAGQKKVTRLPRRSAVVAFSAAEVYRLAELIRSQRGGTAIVMGALSPRTRNAQVELFQSGDVDYMVATDAIGMGLNMDIEHVALAGDVKFDGRRPRRLAPAELGQIAGRAGRYTTDGTFGITDTCEMLEDEVVDAIENHRFKYLSGVVWRNAVLDYSDPDALIRSLEAPPPLSFMSRKADADDHRALSSLLERDDIRVRAHGEAEVRLLHEVCQIPDYQREYSDSHTELLARIYTHLTDGERLPKDWITGSMQRLDRPQGDIDTLMSRLSGIRTWSYITQRSHWLDGAEDFQGLARSIEDRVSDSLNQVLTERFVDRRAAVLSRRLKENSVLMSSIRPDGTVTVEGEDVGQLDGFVFTPAIAESDEKGPVLAAARKVLPDEISQRVRALVASADAAFKPDASGRIFWRDAMVGQLVKGDALYQPRAEVRSSSLLEGEQLKSVQDRLNAFALSWPREILARAVALEGETLTGTARGIAYQVFESLGTLPSRNVNEMVKQLDDDGRRQLAQHGIRLGVDMIYMPDLLKPAQIDAKALLYSLSTDERPECGPPPPGRVAIDHVDGVSDGYWLATGYRRLGGRVMRVDMAERLSATVRAAAREGEFRINEEMLSLAGATREQMEEMIVDLGYRKSGEEPAEDPEKPTISLFTRPQRPKKQRDTGGGDRPKGQGKPKGKPRQRHAGRPGEGGARSGDRPGSRKPAPKSTPIDPNSPFAVLAKLKEKS
;
A
#
# COMPACT_ATOMS: atom_id res chain seq x y z
N MET A 1 -13.85 20.51 -61.37
CA MET A 1 -12.60 20.64 -62.14
C MET A 1 -12.66 19.74 -63.37
N PRO A 2 -12.17 20.15 -64.54
CA PRO A 2 -11.94 19.22 -65.66
C PRO A 2 -10.79 18.26 -65.28
N SER A 3 -11.00 16.96 -65.48
CA SER A 3 -10.12 15.88 -65.00
C SER A 3 -8.80 15.73 -65.77
N SER A 4 -8.52 16.58 -66.76
CA SER A 4 -7.40 16.44 -67.69
C SER A 4 -6.08 17.07 -67.24
N LEU A 5 -6.07 17.87 -66.17
CA LEU A 5 -4.89 18.64 -65.73
C LEU A 5 -4.05 17.98 -64.62
N TYR A 6 -4.55 16.90 -64.01
CA TYR A 6 -3.92 16.24 -62.87
C TYR A 6 -3.81 14.73 -63.09
N PRO A 7 -2.74 14.07 -62.60
CA PRO A 7 -2.60 12.63 -62.70
C PRO A 7 -3.70 11.92 -61.89
N MET A 8 -4.13 10.76 -62.38
CA MET A 8 -5.14 9.93 -61.70
C MET A 8 -4.66 9.55 -60.29
N PRO A 9 -5.52 9.66 -59.27
CA PRO A 9 -5.19 9.22 -57.92
C PRO A 9 -4.80 7.74 -57.85
N ARG A 10 -4.04 7.40 -56.83
CA ARG A 10 -3.70 6.02 -56.45
C ARG A 10 -4.26 5.74 -55.07
N ALA A 11 -4.76 4.54 -54.82
CA ALA A 11 -5.19 4.10 -53.49
C ALA A 11 -4.25 3.02 -52.94
N VAL A 12 -3.83 3.17 -51.69
CA VAL A 12 -3.16 2.11 -50.91
C VAL A 12 -4.08 1.72 -49.78
N LEU A 13 -4.63 0.51 -49.86
CA LEU A 13 -5.65 0.02 -48.93
C LEU A 13 -5.14 -1.16 -48.10
N GLY A 14 -5.74 -1.40 -46.94
CA GLY A 14 -5.44 -2.53 -46.07
C GLY A 14 -5.77 -2.24 -44.60
N PRO A 15 -5.67 -3.23 -43.68
CA PRO A 15 -5.97 -3.05 -42.26
C PRO A 15 -5.03 -2.05 -41.54
N THR A 16 -5.25 -1.84 -40.24
CA THR A 16 -4.28 -1.14 -39.38
C THR A 16 -2.95 -1.92 -39.28
N ASN A 17 -1.87 -1.26 -38.83
CA ASN A 17 -0.53 -1.85 -38.74
C ASN A 17 0.03 -2.42 -40.08
N THR A 18 -0.05 -1.61 -41.15
CA THR A 18 0.32 -1.95 -42.55
C THR A 18 1.37 -1.00 -43.18
N GLY A 19 1.89 -0.04 -42.40
CA GLY A 19 2.91 0.92 -42.85
C GLY A 19 2.46 1.93 -43.93
N LYS A 20 1.15 2.05 -44.21
CA LYS A 20 0.59 2.92 -45.28
C LYS A 20 0.95 4.41 -45.08
N THR A 21 0.68 4.95 -43.89
CA THR A 21 0.95 6.36 -43.55
C THR A 21 2.45 6.68 -43.62
N TRP A 22 3.32 5.75 -43.19
CA TRP A 22 4.77 5.90 -43.31
C TRP A 22 5.21 5.91 -44.78
N TYR A 23 4.71 4.98 -45.60
CA TYR A 23 4.97 4.95 -47.03
C TYR A 23 4.55 6.26 -47.73
N ALA A 24 3.37 6.79 -47.40
CA ALA A 24 2.88 8.05 -47.95
C ALA A 24 3.71 9.26 -47.50
N LEU A 25 4.19 9.27 -46.25
CA LEU A 25 5.09 10.31 -45.75
C LEU A 25 6.43 10.27 -46.50
N GLU A 26 7.04 9.09 -46.67
CA GLU A 26 8.27 8.93 -47.45
C GLU A 26 8.09 9.33 -48.91
N ARG A 27 6.94 9.00 -49.54
CA ARG A 27 6.60 9.48 -50.88
C ARG A 27 6.55 11.01 -50.91
N MET A 28 5.79 11.64 -50.01
CA MET A 28 5.65 13.10 -49.93
C MET A 28 7.00 13.81 -49.82
N LEU A 29 7.88 13.32 -48.95
CA LEU A 29 9.19 13.91 -48.67
C LEU A 29 10.18 13.73 -49.85
N GLY A 30 9.85 12.91 -50.85
CA GLY A 30 10.56 12.80 -52.13
C GLY A 30 10.12 13.81 -53.20
N HIS A 31 9.01 14.53 -53.01
CA HIS A 31 8.55 15.61 -53.90
C HIS A 31 9.00 16.99 -53.39
N ALA A 32 9.03 18.00 -54.28
CA ALA A 32 9.48 19.34 -53.92
C ALA A 32 8.53 20.10 -52.97
N SER A 33 7.23 19.77 -53.01
CA SER A 33 6.18 20.29 -52.14
C SER A 33 5.11 19.23 -51.88
N GLY A 34 4.43 19.29 -50.73
CA GLY A 34 3.48 18.25 -50.35
C GLY A 34 2.40 18.68 -49.36
N MET A 35 1.26 18.01 -49.39
CA MET A 35 0.17 18.17 -48.41
C MET A 35 -0.34 16.79 -47.98
N PHE A 36 -0.57 16.60 -46.67
CA PHE A 36 -1.08 15.34 -46.14
C PHE A 36 -2.21 15.63 -45.14
N GLY A 37 -3.43 15.25 -45.51
CA GLY A 37 -4.62 15.28 -44.66
C GLY A 37 -4.73 14.01 -43.82
N PHE A 38 -4.73 14.18 -42.50
CA PHE A 38 -4.93 13.12 -41.51
C PHE A 38 -6.32 13.22 -40.87
N PRO A 39 -6.93 12.10 -40.43
CA PRO A 39 -8.24 12.14 -39.78
C PRO A 39 -8.21 12.76 -38.39
N LEU A 40 -7.04 12.98 -37.79
CA LEU A 40 -6.91 13.45 -36.42
C LEU A 40 -5.69 14.35 -36.23
N ARG A 41 -5.85 15.37 -35.39
CA ARG A 41 -4.78 16.30 -34.98
C ARG A 41 -3.53 15.59 -34.47
N LEU A 42 -3.69 14.49 -33.75
CA LEU A 42 -2.57 13.73 -33.17
C LEU A 42 -1.69 13.07 -34.25
N LEU A 43 -2.30 12.47 -35.26
CA LEU A 43 -1.58 11.94 -36.42
C LEU A 43 -0.93 13.05 -37.26
N ALA A 44 -1.62 14.20 -37.43
CA ALA A 44 -1.02 15.36 -38.08
C ALA A 44 0.21 15.87 -37.32
N ARG A 45 0.16 15.91 -35.98
CA ARG A 45 1.27 16.33 -35.12
C ARG A 45 2.44 15.35 -35.15
N GLU A 46 2.19 14.06 -34.99
CA GLU A 46 3.21 12.99 -35.03
C GLU A 46 3.99 13.03 -36.36
N ASN A 47 3.30 13.20 -37.48
CA ASN A 47 3.94 13.25 -38.80
C ASN A 47 4.54 14.63 -39.13
N TYR A 48 4.03 15.72 -38.54
CA TYR A 48 4.71 17.02 -38.53
C TYR A 48 6.06 16.95 -37.83
N GLU A 49 6.14 16.37 -36.63
CA GLU A 49 7.39 16.24 -35.88
C GLU A 49 8.42 15.38 -36.62
N ARG A 50 7.99 14.28 -37.26
CA ARG A 50 8.84 13.48 -38.17
C ARG A 50 9.34 14.28 -39.37
N ALA A 51 8.48 15.06 -40.03
CA ALA A 51 8.86 15.88 -41.18
C ALA A 51 9.83 17.00 -40.77
N VAL A 52 9.58 17.66 -39.64
CA VAL A 52 10.46 18.69 -39.05
C VAL A 52 11.83 18.11 -38.71
N ALA A 53 11.90 16.91 -38.12
CA ALA A 53 13.17 16.26 -37.79
C ALA A 53 14.05 15.97 -39.02
N ARG A 54 13.47 15.84 -40.22
CA ARG A 54 14.19 15.57 -41.47
C ARG A 54 14.43 16.80 -42.35
N LEU A 55 13.53 17.79 -42.32
CA LEU A 55 13.55 18.95 -43.23
C LEU A 55 13.84 20.29 -42.54
N GLY A 56 13.82 20.32 -41.21
CA GLY A 56 13.89 21.54 -40.41
C GLY A 56 12.52 22.25 -40.26
N PRO A 57 12.32 23.00 -39.16
CA PRO A 57 11.04 23.64 -38.85
C PRO A 57 10.65 24.76 -39.80
N SER A 58 11.57 25.31 -40.60
CA SER A 58 11.28 26.39 -41.56
C SER A 58 10.53 25.94 -42.81
N ARG A 59 10.52 24.63 -43.12
CA ARG A 59 9.94 24.08 -44.35
C ARG A 59 8.61 23.35 -44.17
N VAL A 60 8.19 23.13 -42.93
CA VAL A 60 7.06 22.27 -42.60
C VAL A 60 6.02 23.06 -41.81
N ALA A 61 4.76 22.98 -42.23
CA ALA A 61 3.62 23.58 -41.55
C ALA A 61 2.74 22.51 -40.89
N LEU A 62 2.13 22.88 -39.76
CA LEU A 62 1.06 22.14 -39.09
C LEU A 62 -0.22 22.97 -39.16
N ILE A 63 -1.31 22.40 -39.65
CA ILE A 63 -2.61 23.09 -39.71
C ILE A 63 -3.73 22.16 -39.22
N THR A 64 -4.29 22.45 -38.05
CA THR A 64 -5.49 21.79 -37.52
C THR A 64 -6.56 22.84 -37.21
N GLY A 65 -7.72 22.43 -36.68
CA GLY A 65 -8.79 23.36 -36.31
C GLY A 65 -8.49 24.24 -35.10
N GLU A 66 -7.41 23.96 -34.36
CA GLU A 66 -7.07 24.57 -33.08
C GLU A 66 -5.61 25.08 -33.02
N GLU A 67 -4.76 24.64 -33.95
CA GLU A 67 -3.33 24.97 -33.99
C GLU A 67 -2.85 25.17 -35.42
N LYS A 68 -2.17 26.30 -35.66
CA LYS A 68 -1.72 26.71 -36.99
C LYS A 68 -0.28 27.24 -36.89
N ILE A 69 0.67 26.42 -37.33
CA ILE A 69 2.09 26.76 -37.43
C ILE A 69 2.44 26.80 -38.91
N ILE A 70 2.64 28.00 -39.46
CA ILE A 70 2.97 28.19 -40.89
C ILE A 70 4.23 29.07 -40.99
N PRO A 71 5.42 28.44 -41.13
CA PRO A 71 6.64 29.16 -41.47
C PRO A 71 6.54 29.89 -42.81
N PRO A 72 7.24 31.04 -43.02
CA PRO A 72 7.23 31.75 -44.29
C PRO A 72 7.72 30.94 -45.51
N GLN A 73 8.54 29.90 -45.27
CA GLN A 73 9.13 29.04 -46.31
C GLN A 73 8.50 27.63 -46.37
N ALA A 74 7.32 27.45 -45.79
CA ALA A 74 6.65 26.16 -45.72
C ALA A 74 6.36 25.58 -47.12
N SER A 75 6.96 24.42 -47.42
CA SER A 75 6.75 23.64 -48.65
C SER A 75 5.90 22.38 -48.41
N TYR A 76 5.79 21.94 -47.15
CA TYR A 76 5.07 20.74 -46.75
C TYR A 76 4.02 21.07 -45.68
N PHE A 77 2.79 20.59 -45.88
CA PHE A 77 1.63 20.91 -45.06
C PHE A 77 1.05 19.64 -44.46
N LEU A 78 1.24 19.45 -43.15
CA LEU A 78 0.70 18.34 -42.39
C LEU A 78 -0.55 18.86 -41.68
N CYS A 79 -1.72 18.30 -42.00
CA CYS A 79 -2.99 18.93 -41.63
C CYS A 79 -4.07 17.92 -41.29
N THR A 80 -5.11 18.34 -40.55
CA THR A 80 -6.35 17.54 -40.51
C THR A 80 -7.06 17.63 -41.87
N VAL A 81 -7.81 16.60 -42.26
CA VAL A 81 -8.55 16.55 -43.54
C VAL A 81 -9.49 17.75 -43.72
N GLU A 82 -10.09 18.22 -42.63
CA GLU A 82 -10.89 19.44 -42.57
C GLU A 82 -10.06 20.69 -42.89
N ALA A 83 -8.88 20.80 -42.28
CA ALA A 83 -8.03 22.00 -42.33
C ALA A 83 -7.03 22.03 -43.50
N MET A 84 -7.17 21.14 -44.48
CA MET A 84 -6.37 21.13 -45.71
C MET A 84 -6.54 22.46 -46.47
N PRO A 85 -5.45 23.25 -46.70
CA PRO A 85 -5.53 24.52 -47.41
C PRO A 85 -5.61 24.29 -48.93
N LEU A 86 -6.82 23.99 -49.43
CA LEU A 86 -7.05 23.65 -50.84
C LEU A 86 -6.83 24.83 -51.82
N ASP A 87 -6.64 26.05 -51.31
CA ASP A 87 -6.12 27.20 -52.06
C ASP A 87 -4.66 27.01 -52.54
N ARG A 88 -3.93 26.06 -51.93
CA ARG A 88 -2.50 25.82 -52.20
C ARG A 88 -2.29 24.64 -53.14
N SER A 89 -1.61 24.90 -54.26
CA SER A 89 -1.14 23.86 -55.17
C SER A 89 0.18 23.25 -54.68
N VAL A 90 0.23 21.92 -54.58
CA VAL A 90 1.40 21.13 -54.14
C VAL A 90 1.67 19.99 -55.13
N ASP A 91 2.89 19.46 -55.16
CA ASP A 91 3.26 18.38 -56.08
C ASP A 91 2.71 17.02 -55.64
N PHE A 92 2.76 16.73 -54.34
CA PHE A 92 2.19 15.54 -53.74
C PHE A 92 0.99 15.88 -52.83
N LEU A 93 -0.11 15.14 -52.94
CA LEU A 93 -1.22 15.23 -51.99
C LEU A 93 -1.59 13.84 -51.47
N ALA A 94 -1.79 13.70 -50.15
CA ALA A 94 -2.34 12.48 -49.57
C ALA A 94 -3.52 12.75 -48.62
N VAL A 95 -4.45 11.79 -48.56
CA VAL A 95 -5.59 11.76 -47.62
C VAL A 95 -5.59 10.40 -46.94
N ASP A 96 -5.50 10.38 -45.60
CA ASP A 96 -5.52 9.16 -44.79
C ASP A 96 -6.93 8.77 -44.31
N GLU A 97 -7.11 7.49 -43.98
CA GLU A 97 -8.36 6.85 -43.55
C GLU A 97 -9.60 7.18 -44.43
N VAL A 98 -9.50 7.10 -45.76
CA VAL A 98 -10.58 7.46 -46.71
C VAL A 98 -11.89 6.67 -46.55
N GLN A 99 -11.90 5.55 -45.82
CA GLN A 99 -13.14 4.86 -45.44
C GLN A 99 -14.06 5.72 -44.55
N LEU A 100 -13.51 6.74 -43.88
CA LEU A 100 -14.27 7.74 -43.11
C LEU A 100 -15.18 8.59 -44.00
N ALA A 101 -15.10 8.50 -45.33
CA ALA A 101 -16.13 9.02 -46.23
C ALA A 101 -17.54 8.50 -45.89
N ALA A 102 -17.67 7.32 -45.28
CA ALA A 102 -18.95 6.78 -44.79
C ALA A 102 -19.35 7.24 -43.37
N ASP A 103 -18.55 8.07 -42.70
CA ASP A 103 -18.85 8.55 -41.35
C ASP A 103 -20.05 9.54 -41.33
N PRO A 104 -21.09 9.31 -40.50
CA PRO A 104 -22.28 10.16 -40.44
C PRO A 104 -22.03 11.62 -40.00
N GLU A 105 -20.98 11.89 -39.24
CA GLU A 105 -20.69 13.22 -38.70
C GLU A 105 -19.89 14.04 -39.71
N ARG A 106 -18.71 13.52 -40.11
CA ARG A 106 -17.68 14.25 -40.87
C ARG A 106 -17.33 13.65 -42.24
N GLY A 107 -17.94 12.53 -42.64
CA GLY A 107 -17.58 11.82 -43.87
C GLY A 107 -17.74 12.64 -45.16
N HIS A 108 -18.65 13.62 -45.16
CA HIS A 108 -18.81 14.57 -46.26
C HIS A 108 -17.52 15.34 -46.62
N VAL A 109 -16.67 15.63 -45.64
CA VAL A 109 -15.38 16.30 -45.87
C VAL A 109 -14.40 15.35 -46.57
N PHE A 110 -14.33 14.09 -46.15
CA PHE A 110 -13.49 13.07 -46.78
C PHE A 110 -13.93 12.79 -48.23
N THR A 111 -15.24 12.69 -48.46
CA THR A 111 -15.82 12.55 -49.80
C THR A 111 -15.43 13.73 -50.69
N ASP A 112 -15.53 14.96 -50.20
CA ASP A 112 -15.05 16.14 -50.93
C ASP A 112 -13.54 16.05 -51.25
N ARG A 113 -12.68 15.73 -50.27
CA ARG A 113 -11.22 15.63 -50.53
C ARG A 113 -10.89 14.54 -51.56
N VAL A 114 -11.56 13.38 -51.49
CA VAL A 114 -11.41 12.29 -52.48
C VAL A 114 -11.80 12.76 -53.88
N LEU A 115 -12.92 13.49 -54.02
CA LEU A 115 -13.40 13.97 -55.32
C LEU A 115 -12.57 15.15 -55.87
N ASN A 116 -12.17 16.11 -55.02
CA ASN A 116 -11.73 17.43 -55.46
C ASN A 116 -10.27 17.79 -55.15
N ALA A 117 -9.63 17.20 -54.12
CA ALA A 117 -8.25 17.56 -53.74
C ALA A 117 -7.21 16.82 -54.59
N ARG A 118 -6.25 17.52 -55.21
CA ARG A 118 -5.25 16.93 -56.12
C ARG A 118 -3.85 17.54 -55.92
N GLY A 119 -2.83 16.69 -55.97
CA GLY A 119 -1.43 17.08 -56.15
C GLY A 119 -1.05 17.11 -57.64
N ARG A 120 -0.15 18.03 -58.03
CA ARG A 120 0.28 18.22 -59.44
C ARG A 120 0.96 16.99 -60.05
N GLN A 121 1.66 16.19 -59.24
CA GLN A 121 2.47 15.04 -59.68
C GLN A 121 1.97 13.71 -59.12
N GLU A 122 1.45 13.67 -57.90
CA GLU A 122 0.83 12.48 -57.32
C GLU A 122 -0.30 12.85 -56.34
N THR A 123 -1.37 12.05 -56.37
CA THR A 123 -2.43 12.06 -55.36
C THR A 123 -2.59 10.64 -54.79
N LEU A 124 -2.52 10.49 -53.47
CA LEU A 124 -2.50 9.20 -52.78
C LEU A 124 -3.62 9.10 -51.72
N LEU A 125 -4.50 8.12 -51.88
CA LEU A 125 -5.62 7.83 -50.98
C LEU A 125 -5.26 6.63 -50.12
N LEU A 126 -5.33 6.75 -48.79
CA LEU A 126 -4.98 5.67 -47.87
C LEU A 126 -6.18 5.28 -47.03
N GLY A 127 -6.37 3.99 -46.75
CA GLY A 127 -7.44 3.57 -45.85
C GLY A 127 -7.63 2.05 -45.76
N ALA A 128 -8.80 1.65 -45.30
CA ALA A 128 -9.25 0.26 -45.25
C ALA A 128 -9.71 -0.25 -46.63
N GLU A 129 -9.54 -1.56 -46.89
CA GLU A 129 -10.00 -2.18 -48.14
C GLU A 129 -11.52 -2.12 -48.34
N THR A 130 -12.29 -1.97 -47.25
CA THR A 130 -13.75 -1.77 -47.29
C THR A 130 -14.15 -0.58 -48.16
N ALA A 131 -13.28 0.43 -48.32
CA ALA A 131 -13.53 1.59 -49.16
C ALA A 131 -13.33 1.35 -50.67
N ARG A 132 -12.68 0.24 -51.08
CA ARG A 132 -12.30 -0.03 -52.49
C ARG A 132 -13.44 0.25 -53.47
N ARG A 133 -14.61 -0.35 -53.26
CA ARG A 133 -15.75 -0.26 -54.19
C ARG A 133 -16.30 1.16 -54.34
N VAL A 134 -16.44 1.91 -53.24
CA VAL A 134 -16.93 3.30 -53.31
C VAL A 134 -15.87 4.23 -53.92
N LEU A 135 -14.58 3.98 -53.69
CA LEU A 135 -13.49 4.73 -54.31
C LEU A 135 -13.42 4.48 -55.83
N GLU A 136 -13.50 3.23 -56.28
CA GLU A 136 -13.53 2.86 -57.70
C GLU A 136 -14.76 3.43 -58.42
N ALA A 137 -15.91 3.49 -57.73
CA ALA A 137 -17.14 4.10 -58.27
C ALA A 137 -17.08 5.64 -58.31
N MET A 138 -16.43 6.29 -57.35
CA MET A 138 -16.21 7.74 -57.36
C MET A 138 -15.12 8.17 -58.34
N LEU A 139 -14.11 7.33 -58.56
CA LEU A 139 -12.92 7.61 -59.38
C LEU A 139 -12.68 6.45 -60.38
N PRO A 140 -13.43 6.39 -61.50
CA PRO A 140 -13.21 5.38 -62.53
C PRO A 140 -11.76 5.39 -63.04
N GLY A 141 -11.09 4.23 -63.01
CA GLY A 141 -9.67 4.11 -63.38
C GLY A 141 -8.68 4.30 -62.22
N LEU A 142 -9.14 4.38 -60.96
CA LEU A 142 -8.31 4.37 -59.77
C LEU A 142 -7.38 3.14 -59.71
N ASN A 143 -6.08 3.36 -59.53
CA ASN A 143 -5.12 2.28 -59.28
C ASN A 143 -5.11 1.92 -57.79
N VAL A 144 -5.45 0.68 -57.44
CA VAL A 144 -5.56 0.20 -56.05
C VAL A 144 -4.49 -0.84 -55.72
N THR A 145 -3.64 -0.54 -54.75
CA THR A 145 -2.68 -1.47 -54.13
C THR A 145 -3.20 -1.90 -52.76
N VAL A 146 -3.22 -3.20 -52.46
CA VAL A 146 -3.61 -3.73 -51.14
C VAL A 146 -2.36 -4.14 -50.36
N ARG A 147 -2.36 -3.96 -49.03
CA ARG A 147 -1.28 -4.37 -48.10
C ARG A 147 -1.82 -5.22 -46.96
N GLU A 148 -1.09 -6.26 -46.61
CA GLU A 148 -1.38 -7.16 -45.48
C GLU A 148 -0.80 -6.63 -44.16
N ARG A 149 -1.41 -7.04 -43.03
CA ARG A 149 -1.00 -6.65 -41.67
C ARG A 149 0.36 -7.23 -41.32
N LEU A 150 1.19 -6.47 -40.61
CA LEU A 150 2.56 -6.86 -40.24
C LEU A 150 2.67 -7.84 -39.04
N SER A 151 1.60 -8.03 -38.27
CA SER A 151 1.54 -8.95 -37.13
C SER A 151 0.18 -9.62 -37.00
N ARG A 152 0.12 -10.74 -36.28
CA ARG A 152 -1.13 -11.48 -36.05
C ARG A 152 -1.97 -10.78 -34.98
N LEU A 153 -3.28 -10.85 -35.16
CA LEU A 153 -4.28 -10.50 -34.15
C LEU A 153 -5.02 -11.78 -33.78
N SER A 154 -5.14 -12.10 -32.48
CA SER A 154 -5.72 -13.36 -32.02
C SER A 154 -6.79 -13.17 -30.94
N TRP A 155 -7.84 -13.98 -30.97
CA TRP A 155 -8.92 -14.00 -29.99
C TRP A 155 -8.48 -14.61 -28.66
N ALA A 156 -8.75 -13.90 -27.56
CA ALA A 156 -8.40 -14.30 -26.20
C ALA A 156 -9.62 -14.64 -25.33
N GLY A 157 -10.83 -14.70 -25.92
CA GLY A 157 -12.08 -15.03 -25.25
C GLY A 157 -12.63 -13.93 -24.33
N GLN A 158 -13.62 -14.31 -23.52
CA GLN A 158 -14.19 -13.47 -22.48
C GLN A 158 -13.36 -13.55 -21.19
N LYS A 159 -13.03 -12.40 -20.60
CA LYS A 159 -12.31 -12.30 -19.33
C LYS A 159 -12.91 -11.21 -18.45
N LYS A 160 -12.93 -11.45 -17.13
CA LYS A 160 -13.23 -10.37 -16.18
C LYS A 160 -12.23 -9.24 -16.31
N VAL A 161 -12.67 -7.99 -16.15
CA VAL A 161 -11.79 -6.79 -16.22
C VAL A 161 -10.56 -6.94 -15.32
N THR A 162 -10.72 -7.51 -14.12
CA THR A 162 -9.62 -7.75 -13.16
C THR A 162 -8.62 -8.83 -13.59
N ARG A 163 -8.95 -9.68 -14.57
CA ARG A 163 -8.12 -10.77 -15.10
C ARG A 163 -7.52 -10.47 -16.49
N LEU A 164 -7.65 -9.24 -16.98
CA LEU A 164 -6.98 -8.80 -18.19
C LEU A 164 -5.45 -8.77 -17.97
N PRO A 165 -4.64 -9.07 -19.00
CA PRO A 165 -3.17 -8.97 -18.89
C PRO A 165 -2.72 -7.52 -18.70
N ARG A 166 -1.45 -7.32 -18.35
CA ARG A 166 -0.82 -5.98 -18.39
C ARG A 166 -0.86 -5.44 -19.83
N ARG A 167 -0.70 -4.12 -20.01
CA ARG A 167 -0.77 -3.42 -21.31
C ARG A 167 -2.13 -3.60 -22.02
N SER A 168 -3.21 -3.69 -21.23
CA SER A 168 -4.59 -3.83 -21.73
C SER A 168 -5.30 -2.48 -21.88
N ALA A 169 -5.98 -2.29 -23.01
CA ALA A 169 -6.96 -1.22 -23.18
C ALA A 169 -8.39 -1.79 -23.13
N VAL A 170 -9.23 -1.25 -22.24
CA VAL A 170 -10.66 -1.60 -22.12
C VAL A 170 -11.49 -0.53 -22.81
N VAL A 171 -12.31 -0.92 -23.78
CA VAL A 171 -13.04 0.03 -24.64
C VAL A 171 -14.53 0.00 -24.35
N ALA A 172 -15.08 1.15 -23.97
CA ALA A 172 -16.49 1.35 -23.64
C ALA A 172 -17.11 2.48 -24.47
N PHE A 173 -18.44 2.47 -24.61
CA PHE A 173 -19.14 3.35 -25.57
C PHE A 173 -19.97 4.47 -24.90
N SER A 174 -19.75 4.70 -23.59
CA SER A 174 -20.29 5.85 -22.86
C SER A 174 -19.30 6.34 -21.79
N ALA A 175 -19.33 7.64 -21.46
CA ALA A 175 -18.43 8.22 -20.45
C ALA A 175 -18.68 7.64 -19.04
N ALA A 176 -19.94 7.39 -18.69
CA ALA A 176 -20.31 6.75 -17.43
C ALA A 176 -19.68 5.35 -17.29
N GLU A 177 -19.69 4.57 -18.36
CA GLU A 177 -19.09 3.23 -18.38
C GLU A 177 -17.56 3.29 -18.33
N VAL A 178 -16.93 4.27 -19.00
CA VAL A 178 -15.50 4.55 -18.88
C VAL A 178 -15.12 4.85 -17.43
N TYR A 179 -15.83 5.74 -16.73
CA TYR A 179 -15.54 6.04 -15.33
C TYR A 179 -15.80 4.85 -14.40
N ARG A 180 -16.87 4.07 -14.62
CA ARG A 180 -17.19 2.87 -13.84
C ARG A 180 -16.08 1.81 -13.94
N LEU A 181 -15.63 1.53 -15.16
CA LEU A 181 -14.53 0.59 -15.43
C LEU A 181 -13.21 1.13 -14.89
N ALA A 182 -12.97 2.45 -14.98
CA ALA A 182 -11.74 3.04 -14.49
C ALA A 182 -11.62 2.95 -12.96
N GLU A 183 -12.73 3.19 -12.24
CA GLU A 183 -12.81 3.01 -10.78
C GLU A 183 -12.60 1.54 -10.37
N LEU A 184 -13.18 0.59 -11.13
CA LEU A 184 -12.99 -0.84 -10.92
C LEU A 184 -11.52 -1.26 -11.12
N ILE A 185 -10.85 -0.77 -12.18
CA ILE A 185 -9.44 -1.06 -12.41
C ILE A 185 -8.58 -0.40 -11.34
N ARG A 186 -8.80 0.88 -10.99
CA ARG A 186 -8.05 1.57 -9.93
C ARG A 186 -8.10 0.80 -8.61
N SER A 187 -9.30 0.40 -8.17
CA SER A 187 -9.49 -0.29 -6.88
C SER A 187 -8.91 -1.72 -6.83
N GLN A 188 -8.58 -2.33 -7.96
CA GLN A 188 -8.09 -3.71 -8.06
C GLN A 188 -6.68 -3.85 -8.63
N ARG A 189 -6.17 -2.82 -9.32
CA ARG A 189 -4.91 -2.80 -10.09
C ARG A 189 -4.08 -1.52 -9.91
N GLY A 190 -4.41 -0.68 -8.93
CA GLY A 190 -3.64 0.51 -8.55
C GLY A 190 -3.86 1.74 -9.43
N GLY A 191 -4.14 1.60 -10.73
CA GLY A 191 -4.46 2.75 -11.56
C GLY A 191 -4.74 2.43 -13.02
N THR A 192 -5.29 3.41 -13.73
CA THR A 192 -5.58 3.33 -15.16
C THR A 192 -5.60 4.71 -15.82
N ALA A 193 -5.18 4.78 -17.07
CA ALA A 193 -5.29 5.99 -17.88
C ALA A 193 -6.69 6.09 -18.50
N ILE A 194 -7.21 7.31 -18.66
CA ILE A 194 -8.51 7.54 -19.32
C ILE A 194 -8.32 8.26 -20.66
N VAL A 195 -8.86 7.69 -21.74
CA VAL A 195 -8.84 8.30 -23.08
C VAL A 195 -10.23 8.34 -23.69
N MET A 196 -10.82 9.53 -23.77
CA MET A 196 -12.12 9.77 -24.40
C MET A 196 -12.01 10.83 -25.49
N GLY A 197 -12.86 10.75 -26.52
CA GLY A 197 -12.88 11.70 -27.63
C GLY A 197 -13.09 13.16 -27.20
N ALA A 198 -13.84 13.40 -26.13
CA ALA A 198 -14.14 14.74 -25.62
C ALA A 198 -12.94 15.43 -24.92
N LEU A 199 -11.96 14.69 -24.38
CA LEU A 199 -10.80 15.26 -23.68
C LEU A 199 -9.99 16.20 -24.60
N SER A 200 -9.31 17.21 -24.04
CA SER A 200 -8.39 18.05 -24.81
C SER A 200 -7.21 17.21 -25.33
N PRO A 201 -6.58 17.60 -26.46
CA PRO A 201 -5.36 16.94 -26.92
C PRO A 201 -4.26 16.91 -25.86
N ARG A 202 -4.17 17.97 -25.03
CA ARG A 202 -3.23 18.08 -23.92
C ARG A 202 -3.51 17.05 -22.82
N THR A 203 -4.74 17.00 -22.30
CA THR A 203 -5.14 15.99 -21.29
C THR A 203 -5.01 14.57 -21.86
N ARG A 204 -5.42 14.34 -23.12
CA ARG A 204 -5.33 13.03 -23.77
C ARG A 204 -3.88 12.57 -23.93
N ASN A 205 -2.97 13.46 -24.31
CA ASN A 205 -1.55 13.14 -24.41
C ASN A 205 -0.95 12.81 -23.04
N ALA A 206 -1.27 13.57 -21.99
CA ALA A 206 -0.80 13.27 -20.63
C ALA A 206 -1.29 11.90 -20.12
N GLN A 207 -2.54 11.53 -20.41
CA GLN A 207 -3.08 10.20 -20.07
C GLN A 207 -2.45 9.08 -20.90
N VAL A 208 -2.13 9.33 -22.17
CA VAL A 208 -1.41 8.38 -23.04
C VAL A 208 0.05 8.22 -22.62
N GLU A 209 0.70 9.31 -22.21
CA GLU A 209 2.06 9.32 -21.66
C GLU A 209 2.14 8.53 -20.36
N LEU A 210 1.18 8.69 -19.45
CA LEU A 210 1.03 7.90 -18.22
C LEU A 210 0.96 6.38 -18.51
N PHE A 211 0.24 5.98 -19.57
CA PHE A 211 0.23 4.58 -20.00
C PHE A 211 1.56 4.17 -20.66
N GLN A 212 2.11 5.01 -21.56
CA GLN A 212 3.33 4.67 -22.31
C GLN A 212 4.60 4.61 -21.44
N SER A 213 4.74 5.50 -20.46
CA SER A 213 5.80 5.44 -19.42
C SER A 213 5.67 4.19 -18.55
N GLY A 214 4.48 3.59 -18.50
CA GLY A 214 4.19 2.44 -17.66
C GLY A 214 3.90 2.78 -16.20
N ASP A 215 3.57 4.06 -15.91
CA ASP A 215 3.00 4.49 -14.63
C ASP A 215 1.65 3.79 -14.37
N VAL A 216 0.92 3.46 -15.44
CA VAL A 216 -0.22 2.54 -15.42
C VAL A 216 -0.11 1.51 -16.54
N ASP A 217 -0.41 0.24 -16.25
CA ASP A 217 -0.43 -0.83 -17.25
C ASP A 217 -1.81 -1.03 -17.92
N TYR A 218 -2.81 -0.26 -17.50
CA TYR A 218 -4.19 -0.36 -17.99
C TYR A 218 -4.66 1.00 -18.51
N MET A 219 -5.53 0.95 -19.51
CA MET A 219 -6.27 2.11 -20.00
C MET A 219 -7.75 1.77 -20.11
N VAL A 220 -8.62 2.71 -19.77
CA VAL A 220 -10.03 2.69 -20.17
C VAL A 220 -10.29 3.80 -21.17
N ALA A 221 -10.95 3.47 -22.27
CA ALA A 221 -11.13 4.42 -23.37
C ALA A 221 -12.48 4.29 -24.07
N THR A 222 -12.82 5.31 -24.87
CA THR A 222 -13.83 5.14 -25.92
C THR A 222 -13.21 4.66 -27.23
N ASP A 223 -14.09 4.34 -28.19
CA ASP A 223 -13.79 4.12 -29.61
C ASP A 223 -12.80 5.12 -30.25
N ALA A 224 -12.61 6.29 -29.65
CA ALA A 224 -11.58 7.27 -29.99
C ALA A 224 -10.16 6.66 -30.08
N ILE A 225 -9.82 5.58 -29.35
CA ILE A 225 -8.52 4.91 -29.53
C ILE A 225 -8.40 4.14 -30.86
N GLY A 226 -9.53 3.77 -31.47
CA GLY A 226 -9.59 3.12 -32.79
C GLY A 226 -9.04 4.02 -33.91
N MET A 227 -8.82 5.31 -33.62
CA MET A 227 -8.25 6.29 -34.54
C MET A 227 -7.07 7.02 -33.88
N GLY A 228 -5.87 6.86 -34.46
CA GLY A 228 -4.80 7.86 -34.36
C GLY A 228 -4.14 8.14 -33.01
N LEU A 229 -4.03 7.16 -32.11
CA LEU A 229 -3.09 7.19 -30.99
C LEU A 229 -1.94 6.18 -31.19
N ASN A 230 -0.71 6.65 -30.96
CA ASN A 230 0.50 5.84 -30.98
C ASN A 230 0.71 5.23 -29.58
N MET A 231 0.26 3.98 -29.41
CA MET A 231 0.25 3.28 -28.14
C MET A 231 0.68 1.84 -28.32
N ASP A 232 1.52 1.34 -27.40
CA ASP A 232 1.99 -0.05 -27.44
C ASP A 232 1.08 -0.91 -26.55
N ILE A 233 -0.10 -1.23 -27.11
CA ILE A 233 -1.17 -2.03 -26.49
C ILE A 233 -0.98 -3.50 -26.90
N GLU A 234 -0.91 -4.41 -25.92
CA GLU A 234 -0.79 -5.86 -26.17
C GLU A 234 -2.16 -6.54 -26.27
N HIS A 235 -3.14 -6.01 -25.53
CA HIS A 235 -4.49 -6.56 -25.45
C HIS A 235 -5.58 -5.49 -25.53
N VAL A 236 -6.62 -5.73 -26.31
CA VAL A 236 -7.83 -4.89 -26.37
C VAL A 236 -9.04 -5.68 -25.91
N ALA A 237 -9.74 -5.19 -24.89
CA ALA A 237 -10.96 -5.80 -24.35
C ALA A 237 -12.18 -4.88 -24.59
N LEU A 238 -13.23 -5.39 -25.23
CA LEU A 238 -14.47 -4.64 -25.42
C LEU A 238 -15.39 -4.76 -24.19
N ALA A 239 -15.87 -3.64 -23.66
CA ALA A 239 -16.80 -3.59 -22.53
C ALA A 239 -18.26 -3.89 -22.93
N GLY A 240 -18.57 -3.71 -24.22
CA GLY A 240 -19.85 -3.99 -24.87
C GLY A 240 -19.69 -3.90 -26.39
N ASP A 241 -20.78 -4.11 -27.14
CA ASP A 241 -20.82 -4.03 -28.61
C ASP A 241 -21.82 -2.99 -29.14
N VAL A 242 -22.54 -2.29 -28.25
CA VAL A 242 -23.55 -1.28 -28.57
C VAL A 242 -23.00 0.13 -28.38
N LYS A 243 -23.19 1.00 -29.38
CA LYS A 243 -22.84 2.42 -29.38
C LYS A 243 -24.06 3.29 -29.70
N PHE A 244 -24.17 4.45 -29.05
CA PHE A 244 -25.11 5.49 -29.44
C PHE A 244 -24.53 6.31 -30.60
N ASP A 245 -25.25 6.37 -31.74
CA ASP A 245 -24.80 7.04 -32.96
C ASP A 245 -25.28 8.50 -33.10
N GLY A 246 -25.75 9.10 -32.00
CA GLY A 246 -26.42 10.41 -31.99
C GLY A 246 -27.94 10.32 -32.18
N ARG A 247 -28.47 9.18 -32.67
CA ARG A 247 -29.91 8.98 -32.87
C ARG A 247 -30.45 7.78 -32.08
N ARG A 248 -29.75 6.66 -32.07
CA ARG A 248 -30.16 5.45 -31.35
C ARG A 248 -28.96 4.59 -30.90
N PRO A 249 -29.12 3.77 -29.84
CA PRO A 249 -28.19 2.67 -29.60
C PRO A 249 -28.27 1.66 -30.76
N ARG A 250 -27.13 1.31 -31.33
CA ARG A 250 -26.98 0.25 -32.34
C ARG A 250 -25.77 -0.62 -32.03
N ARG A 251 -25.77 -1.87 -32.51
CA ARG A 251 -24.55 -2.70 -32.54
C ARG A 251 -23.50 -2.09 -33.48
N LEU A 252 -22.24 -2.31 -33.13
CA LEU A 252 -21.07 -1.97 -33.94
C LEU A 252 -20.94 -2.95 -35.10
N ALA A 253 -20.56 -2.45 -36.26
CA ALA A 253 -20.21 -3.30 -37.39
C ALA A 253 -18.88 -4.03 -37.12
N PRO A 254 -18.66 -5.25 -37.66
CA PRO A 254 -17.39 -5.96 -37.52
C PRO A 254 -16.15 -5.15 -37.94
N ALA A 255 -16.31 -4.21 -38.90
CA ALA A 255 -15.25 -3.28 -39.29
C ALA A 255 -14.88 -2.26 -38.19
N GLU A 256 -15.88 -1.75 -37.44
CA GLU A 256 -15.65 -0.84 -36.31
C GLU A 256 -14.96 -1.61 -35.16
N LEU A 257 -15.43 -2.83 -34.86
CA LEU A 257 -14.80 -3.72 -33.90
C LEU A 257 -13.37 -4.06 -34.29
N GLY A 258 -13.12 -4.41 -35.55
CA GLY A 258 -11.79 -4.70 -36.09
C GLY A 258 -10.83 -3.51 -36.08
N GLN A 259 -11.35 -2.28 -36.25
CA GLN A 259 -10.56 -1.05 -36.11
C GLN A 259 -10.12 -0.78 -34.66
N ILE A 260 -10.97 -1.13 -33.69
CA ILE A 260 -10.68 -1.05 -32.26
C ILE A 260 -9.72 -2.17 -31.84
N ALA A 261 -10.08 -3.44 -32.09
CA ALA A 261 -9.29 -4.62 -31.78
C ALA A 261 -7.91 -4.59 -32.47
N GLY A 262 -7.84 -4.08 -33.70
CA GLY A 262 -6.62 -3.91 -34.47
C GLY A 262 -5.63 -2.88 -33.90
N ARG A 263 -5.92 -2.24 -32.75
CA ARG A 263 -4.96 -1.48 -31.95
C ARG A 263 -4.06 -2.35 -31.06
N ALA A 264 -4.45 -3.61 -30.81
CA ALA A 264 -3.59 -4.59 -30.16
C ALA A 264 -2.49 -5.09 -31.12
N GLY A 265 -1.26 -5.18 -30.62
CA GLY A 265 -0.09 -5.58 -31.39
C GLY A 265 0.38 -4.48 -32.35
N ARG A 266 1.69 -4.37 -32.54
CA ARG A 266 2.29 -3.27 -33.30
C ARG A 266 3.59 -3.69 -33.97
N TYR A 267 3.80 -3.19 -35.19
CA TYR A 267 4.89 -3.61 -36.06
C TYR A 267 4.89 -5.15 -36.22
N THR A 268 5.94 -5.84 -35.77
CA THR A 268 6.06 -7.31 -35.77
C THR A 268 5.56 -7.97 -34.48
N THR A 269 5.09 -7.22 -33.49
CA THR A 269 4.56 -7.77 -32.23
C THR A 269 3.10 -8.13 -32.43
N ASP A 270 2.76 -9.40 -32.15
CA ASP A 270 1.39 -9.91 -32.18
C ASP A 270 0.52 -9.25 -31.11
N GLY A 271 -0.78 -9.14 -31.40
CA GLY A 271 -1.78 -8.57 -30.52
C GLY A 271 -2.87 -9.57 -30.16
N THR A 272 -3.55 -9.34 -29.05
CA THR A 272 -4.76 -10.11 -28.71
C THR A 272 -5.96 -9.19 -28.50
N PHE A 273 -7.15 -9.70 -28.81
CA PHE A 273 -8.40 -9.03 -28.49
C PHE A 273 -9.38 -9.96 -27.80
N GLY A 274 -10.30 -9.39 -27.03
CA GLY A 274 -11.28 -10.14 -26.27
C GLY A 274 -12.46 -9.26 -25.86
N ILE A 275 -13.31 -9.82 -25.00
CA ILE A 275 -14.44 -9.12 -24.41
C ILE A 275 -14.40 -9.21 -22.90
N THR A 276 -15.01 -8.24 -22.22
CA THR A 276 -15.20 -8.27 -20.77
C THR A 276 -16.37 -9.17 -20.37
N ASP A 277 -16.52 -9.43 -19.06
CA ASP A 277 -17.67 -10.15 -18.50
C ASP A 277 -18.99 -9.36 -18.52
N THR A 278 -18.99 -8.08 -18.94
CA THR A 278 -20.21 -7.27 -19.15
C THR A 278 -20.65 -7.19 -20.62
N CYS A 279 -19.86 -7.72 -21.55
CA CYS A 279 -20.18 -7.75 -22.97
C CYS A 279 -20.84 -9.09 -23.34
N GLU A 280 -21.80 -9.07 -24.27
CA GLU A 280 -22.31 -10.30 -24.89
C GLU A 280 -21.20 -11.01 -25.69
N MET A 281 -21.31 -12.33 -25.81
CA MET A 281 -20.37 -13.14 -26.58
C MET A 281 -20.46 -12.79 -28.06
N LEU A 282 -19.31 -12.54 -28.69
CA LEU A 282 -19.25 -12.32 -30.15
C LEU A 282 -19.54 -13.63 -30.89
N GLU A 283 -20.26 -13.53 -32.01
CA GLU A 283 -20.46 -14.63 -32.94
C GLU A 283 -19.13 -15.03 -33.60
N ASP A 284 -18.91 -16.33 -33.83
CA ASP A 284 -17.66 -16.84 -34.41
C ASP A 284 -17.33 -16.21 -35.77
N GLU A 285 -18.34 -15.89 -36.59
CA GLU A 285 -18.17 -15.16 -37.86
C GLU A 285 -17.57 -13.75 -37.67
N VAL A 286 -17.91 -13.08 -36.56
CA VAL A 286 -17.39 -11.75 -36.23
C VAL A 286 -15.95 -11.86 -35.72
N VAL A 287 -15.64 -12.92 -34.97
CA VAL A 287 -14.27 -13.21 -34.50
C VAL A 287 -13.34 -13.51 -35.68
N ASP A 288 -13.75 -14.40 -36.59
CA ASP A 288 -13.00 -14.73 -37.83
C ASP A 288 -12.79 -13.50 -38.72
N ALA A 289 -13.83 -12.67 -38.89
CA ALA A 289 -13.75 -11.42 -39.62
C ALA A 289 -12.70 -10.45 -39.04
N ILE A 290 -12.56 -10.38 -37.71
CA ILE A 290 -11.58 -9.54 -37.04
C ILE A 290 -10.16 -10.12 -37.13
N GLU A 291 -9.97 -11.41 -36.89
CA GLU A 291 -8.65 -12.07 -36.99
C GLU A 291 -8.10 -11.99 -38.43
N ASN A 292 -8.93 -12.31 -39.42
CA ASN A 292 -8.56 -12.32 -40.84
C ASN A 292 -8.71 -10.96 -41.56
N HIS A 293 -9.16 -9.92 -40.85
CA HIS A 293 -9.43 -8.58 -41.39
C HIS A 293 -10.41 -8.55 -42.58
N ARG A 294 -11.38 -9.47 -42.59
CA ARG A 294 -12.35 -9.68 -43.68
C ARG A 294 -13.67 -8.99 -43.37
N PHE A 295 -13.82 -7.77 -43.87
CA PHE A 295 -15.01 -6.94 -43.60
C PHE A 295 -15.84 -6.69 -44.86
N LYS A 296 -17.15 -6.45 -44.67
CA LYS A 296 -18.05 -6.05 -45.76
C LYS A 296 -17.61 -4.69 -46.31
N TYR A 297 -17.61 -4.55 -47.64
CA TYR A 297 -17.38 -3.28 -48.31
C TYR A 297 -18.41 -2.22 -47.90
N LEU A 298 -18.01 -0.95 -47.92
CA LEU A 298 -18.91 0.17 -47.71
C LEU A 298 -20.03 0.15 -48.77
N SER A 299 -21.27 0.34 -48.33
CA SER A 299 -22.45 0.42 -49.19
C SER A 299 -22.65 1.82 -49.79
N GLY A 300 -22.01 2.84 -49.22
CA GLY A 300 -22.15 4.23 -49.62
C GLY A 300 -21.22 5.16 -48.84
N VAL A 301 -21.29 6.45 -49.15
CA VAL A 301 -20.53 7.52 -48.47
C VAL A 301 -21.43 8.72 -48.19
N VAL A 302 -21.08 9.52 -47.19
CA VAL A 302 -21.78 10.77 -46.87
C VAL A 302 -21.24 11.89 -47.76
N TRP A 303 -22.13 12.72 -48.30
CA TRP A 303 -21.81 13.82 -49.21
C TRP A 303 -22.53 15.10 -48.80
N ARG A 304 -21.92 16.24 -49.09
CA ARG A 304 -22.49 17.58 -48.94
C ARG A 304 -22.10 18.41 -50.15
N ASN A 305 -22.98 19.28 -50.61
CA ASN A 305 -22.65 20.19 -51.70
C ASN A 305 -21.56 21.20 -51.26
N ALA A 306 -20.55 21.38 -52.10
CA ALA A 306 -19.47 22.35 -51.89
C ALA A 306 -19.68 23.66 -52.70
N VAL A 307 -20.62 23.67 -53.66
CA VAL A 307 -20.94 24.83 -54.50
C VAL A 307 -22.19 25.50 -53.95
N LEU A 308 -21.98 26.46 -53.05
CA LEU A 308 -23.06 27.14 -52.31
C LEU A 308 -23.44 28.46 -52.98
N ASP A 309 -24.73 28.78 -52.94
CA ASP A 309 -25.31 30.02 -53.45
C ASP A 309 -25.55 30.98 -52.27
N TYR A 310 -24.95 32.16 -52.30
CA TYR A 310 -25.06 33.16 -51.24
C TYR A 310 -25.98 34.34 -51.61
N SER A 311 -26.69 34.28 -52.73
CA SER A 311 -27.52 35.39 -53.23
C SER A 311 -28.64 35.81 -52.28
N ASP A 312 -29.29 34.84 -51.63
CA ASP A 312 -30.30 35.05 -50.59
C ASP A 312 -30.30 33.87 -49.57
N PRO A 313 -30.85 34.03 -48.35
CA PRO A 313 -30.85 32.96 -47.35
C PRO A 313 -31.55 31.67 -47.78
N ASP A 314 -32.63 31.78 -48.55
CA ASP A 314 -33.39 30.62 -49.04
C ASP A 314 -32.62 29.94 -50.20
N ALA A 315 -31.82 30.68 -51.00
CA ALA A 315 -30.89 30.14 -51.99
C ALA A 315 -29.76 29.35 -51.34
N LEU A 316 -29.21 29.86 -50.24
CA LEU A 316 -28.21 29.14 -49.46
C LEU A 316 -28.76 27.82 -48.93
N ILE A 317 -29.95 27.81 -48.32
CA ILE A 317 -30.63 26.58 -47.89
C ILE A 317 -30.81 25.63 -49.09
N ARG A 318 -31.40 26.08 -50.20
CA ARG A 318 -31.58 25.25 -51.42
C ARG A 318 -30.27 24.64 -51.92
N SER A 319 -29.16 25.38 -51.85
CA SER A 319 -27.84 24.90 -52.29
C SER A 319 -27.21 23.90 -51.31
N LEU A 320 -27.40 24.09 -50.00
CA LEU A 320 -27.00 23.13 -48.95
C LEU A 320 -27.80 21.82 -49.04
N GLU A 321 -29.08 21.95 -49.40
CA GLU A 321 -30.03 20.85 -49.54
C GLU A 321 -29.94 20.08 -50.87
N ALA A 322 -29.05 20.46 -51.78
CA ALA A 322 -28.91 19.83 -53.08
C ALA A 322 -28.77 18.29 -53.01
N PRO A 323 -29.35 17.53 -53.97
CA PRO A 323 -29.24 16.09 -53.99
C PRO A 323 -27.81 15.64 -54.34
N PRO A 324 -27.35 14.49 -53.82
CA PRO A 324 -26.02 13.96 -54.11
C PRO A 324 -25.91 13.48 -55.57
N PRO A 325 -24.72 13.59 -56.20
CA PRO A 325 -24.55 13.31 -57.62
C PRO A 325 -24.52 11.81 -57.98
N LEU A 326 -24.31 10.91 -57.01
CA LEU A 326 -24.22 9.46 -57.21
C LEU A 326 -25.18 8.74 -56.26
N SER A 327 -25.80 7.64 -56.72
CA SER A 327 -26.87 6.95 -55.99
C SER A 327 -26.45 6.26 -54.69
N PHE A 328 -25.15 6.01 -54.50
CA PHE A 328 -24.58 5.46 -53.26
C PHE A 328 -24.10 6.56 -52.29
N MET A 329 -24.30 7.84 -52.62
CA MET A 329 -24.01 8.95 -51.73
C MET A 329 -25.26 9.37 -50.94
N SER A 330 -25.13 9.63 -49.65
CA SER A 330 -26.20 10.17 -48.80
C SER A 330 -25.94 11.64 -48.47
N ARG A 331 -26.97 12.48 -48.56
CA ARG A 331 -26.88 13.91 -48.19
C ARG A 331 -26.67 14.04 -46.67
N LYS A 332 -25.66 14.80 -46.23
CA LYS A 332 -25.52 15.24 -44.83
C LYS A 332 -26.61 16.25 -44.48
N ALA A 333 -27.81 15.75 -44.16
CA ALA A 333 -28.98 16.59 -43.87
C ALA A 333 -28.94 17.27 -42.49
N ASP A 334 -28.29 16.62 -41.52
CA ASP A 334 -28.16 17.02 -40.12
C ASP A 334 -26.76 17.61 -39.82
N ALA A 335 -26.31 18.55 -40.66
CA ALA A 335 -25.13 19.35 -40.34
C ALA A 335 -25.48 20.43 -39.32
N ASP A 336 -24.60 20.65 -38.33
CA ASP A 336 -24.82 21.59 -37.23
C ASP A 336 -25.05 23.02 -37.73
N ASP A 337 -24.27 23.44 -38.72
CA ASP A 337 -24.35 24.75 -39.36
C ASP A 337 -25.62 24.92 -40.21
N HIS A 338 -26.09 23.86 -40.88
CA HIS A 338 -27.39 23.89 -41.56
C HIS A 338 -28.55 24.03 -40.57
N ARG A 339 -28.52 23.28 -39.45
CA ARG A 339 -29.54 23.39 -38.40
C ARG A 339 -29.52 24.75 -37.71
N ALA A 340 -28.33 25.27 -37.38
CA ALA A 340 -28.17 26.61 -36.83
C ALA A 340 -28.68 27.69 -37.78
N LEU A 341 -28.41 27.57 -39.08
CA LEU A 341 -28.92 28.48 -40.11
C LEU A 341 -30.45 28.49 -40.15
N SER A 342 -31.10 27.32 -40.17
CA SER A 342 -32.55 27.22 -40.14
C SER A 342 -33.15 27.86 -38.87
N SER A 343 -32.64 27.52 -37.69
CA SER A 343 -33.15 28.07 -36.41
C SER A 343 -32.89 29.57 -36.24
N LEU A 344 -31.82 30.12 -36.83
CA LEU A 344 -31.59 31.57 -36.83
C LEU A 344 -32.52 32.30 -37.79
N LEU A 345 -32.82 31.71 -38.96
CA LEU A 345 -33.73 32.31 -39.96
C LEU A 345 -35.22 32.25 -39.58
N GLU A 346 -35.59 31.45 -38.57
CA GLU A 346 -36.90 31.53 -37.91
C GLU A 346 -37.09 32.83 -37.12
N ARG A 347 -36.01 33.58 -36.82
CA ARG A 347 -36.09 34.86 -36.10
C ARG A 347 -36.14 36.05 -37.07
N ASP A 348 -37.16 36.88 -36.94
CA ASP A 348 -37.34 38.09 -37.78
C ASP A 348 -36.16 39.06 -37.70
N ASP A 349 -35.54 39.22 -36.52
CA ASP A 349 -34.40 40.12 -36.29
C ASP A 349 -33.15 39.71 -37.09
N ILE A 350 -32.91 38.41 -37.21
CA ILE A 350 -31.81 37.86 -38.01
C ILE A 350 -32.17 37.83 -39.50
N ARG A 351 -33.41 37.44 -39.84
CA ARG A 351 -33.84 37.33 -41.24
C ARG A 351 -33.84 38.67 -41.98
N VAL A 352 -34.19 39.77 -41.29
CA VAL A 352 -34.11 41.15 -41.83
C VAL A 352 -32.66 41.65 -41.95
N ARG A 353 -31.72 41.12 -41.15
CA ARG A 353 -30.28 41.45 -41.27
C ARG A 353 -29.59 40.67 -42.40
N ALA A 354 -30.11 39.50 -42.77
CA ALA A 354 -29.55 38.63 -43.81
C ALA A 354 -29.92 39.08 -45.24
N HIS A 355 -29.56 40.31 -45.59
CA HIS A 355 -29.83 40.92 -46.91
C HIS A 355 -28.53 41.29 -47.63
N GLY A 356 -28.24 40.60 -48.73
CA GLY A 356 -27.01 40.79 -49.52
C GLY A 356 -26.06 39.59 -49.42
N GLU A 357 -25.22 39.42 -50.45
CA GLU A 357 -24.33 38.25 -50.54
C GLU A 357 -23.31 38.20 -49.39
N ALA A 358 -22.84 39.37 -48.93
CA ALA A 358 -21.87 39.46 -47.83
C ALA A 358 -22.51 39.07 -46.49
N GLU A 359 -23.73 39.52 -46.23
CA GLU A 359 -24.50 39.31 -45.01
C GLU A 359 -24.98 37.86 -44.89
N VAL A 360 -25.40 37.24 -46.01
CA VAL A 360 -25.78 35.82 -46.07
C VAL A 360 -24.55 34.92 -45.90
N ARG A 361 -23.42 35.28 -46.52
CA ARG A 361 -22.14 34.59 -46.32
C ARG A 361 -21.65 34.69 -44.88
N LEU A 362 -21.73 35.88 -44.27
CA LEU A 362 -21.38 36.11 -42.87
C LEU A 362 -22.28 35.30 -41.93
N LEU A 363 -23.60 35.25 -42.18
CA LEU A 363 -24.52 34.43 -41.39
C LEU A 363 -24.10 32.95 -41.44
N HIS A 364 -23.80 32.43 -42.64
CA HIS A 364 -23.31 31.06 -42.80
C HIS A 364 -21.97 30.81 -42.06
N GLU A 365 -21.03 31.75 -42.11
CA GLU A 365 -19.77 31.65 -41.37
C GLU A 365 -19.97 31.67 -39.84
N VAL A 366 -20.97 32.39 -39.33
CA VAL A 366 -21.38 32.35 -37.92
C VAL A 366 -22.02 31.00 -37.58
N CYS A 367 -22.91 30.47 -38.44
CA CYS A 367 -23.50 29.14 -38.26
C CYS A 367 -22.46 28.00 -38.22
N GLN A 368 -21.28 28.19 -38.81
CA GLN A 368 -20.16 27.23 -38.75
C GLN A 368 -19.45 27.16 -37.39
N ILE A 369 -19.79 28.01 -36.40
CA ILE A 369 -19.25 27.91 -35.04
C ILE A 369 -19.78 26.62 -34.38
N PRO A 370 -18.92 25.63 -34.03
CA PRO A 370 -19.39 24.34 -33.53
C PRO A 370 -20.03 24.41 -32.14
N ASP A 371 -21.12 23.66 -31.93
CA ASP A 371 -21.63 23.35 -30.59
C ASP A 371 -20.79 22.21 -29.97
N TYR A 372 -19.71 22.58 -29.26
CA TYR A 372 -18.88 21.64 -28.53
C TYR A 372 -19.55 21.01 -27.28
N GLN A 373 -20.72 21.50 -26.86
CA GLN A 373 -21.52 20.87 -25.81
C GLN A 373 -22.45 19.79 -26.38
N ARG A 374 -22.79 19.87 -27.67
CA ARG A 374 -23.66 18.92 -28.40
C ARG A 374 -25.06 18.80 -27.81
N GLU A 375 -25.52 19.83 -27.12
CA GLU A 375 -26.85 19.89 -26.52
C GLU A 375 -27.89 20.53 -27.46
N TYR A 376 -27.45 21.25 -28.51
CA TYR A 376 -28.33 22.09 -29.34
C TYR A 376 -29.25 22.97 -28.49
N SER A 377 -28.69 23.52 -27.42
CA SER A 377 -29.44 24.34 -26.47
C SER A 377 -29.72 25.73 -27.05
N ASP A 378 -30.82 26.35 -26.60
CA ASP A 378 -31.19 27.72 -26.97
C ASP A 378 -30.04 28.72 -26.71
N SER A 379 -29.15 28.41 -25.76
CA SER A 379 -27.94 29.16 -25.42
C SER A 379 -26.94 29.25 -26.58
N HIS A 380 -26.78 28.20 -27.40
CA HIS A 380 -25.89 28.27 -28.58
C HIS A 380 -26.52 29.13 -29.67
N THR A 381 -27.80 28.91 -29.99
CA THR A 381 -28.54 29.72 -30.97
C THR A 381 -28.52 31.21 -30.61
N GLU A 382 -28.74 31.56 -29.33
CA GLU A 382 -28.66 32.95 -28.86
C GLU A 382 -27.22 33.52 -28.92
N LEU A 383 -26.19 32.71 -28.67
CA LEU A 383 -24.80 33.11 -28.88
C LEU A 383 -24.53 33.45 -30.36
N LEU A 384 -24.99 32.61 -31.30
CA LEU A 384 -24.82 32.84 -32.73
C LEU A 384 -25.58 34.09 -33.20
N ALA A 385 -26.84 34.24 -32.78
CA ALA A 385 -27.66 35.42 -33.06
C ALA A 385 -26.96 36.71 -32.60
N ARG A 386 -26.37 36.69 -31.41
CA ARG A 386 -25.63 37.81 -30.83
C ARG A 386 -24.29 38.11 -31.53
N ILE A 387 -23.55 37.07 -31.95
CA ILE A 387 -22.33 37.23 -32.76
C ILE A 387 -22.67 37.90 -34.10
N TYR A 388 -23.68 37.39 -34.79
CA TYR A 388 -24.12 37.94 -36.07
C TYR A 388 -24.62 39.38 -35.96
N THR A 389 -25.39 39.68 -34.91
CA THR A 389 -25.86 41.04 -34.59
C THR A 389 -24.68 42.00 -34.39
N HIS A 390 -23.69 41.63 -33.55
CA HIS A 390 -22.51 42.48 -33.33
C HIS A 390 -21.67 42.70 -34.59
N LEU A 391 -21.50 41.66 -35.42
CA LEU A 391 -20.72 41.78 -36.67
C LEU A 391 -21.43 42.60 -37.74
N THR A 392 -22.77 42.57 -37.78
CA THR A 392 -23.56 43.42 -38.69
C THR A 392 -23.72 44.86 -38.18
N ASP A 393 -23.73 45.10 -36.86
CA ASP A 393 -23.84 46.46 -36.28
C ASP A 393 -22.50 47.22 -36.22
N GLY A 394 -21.35 46.53 -36.09
CA GLY A 394 -20.07 47.19 -35.76
C GLY A 394 -18.82 46.59 -36.40
N GLU A 395 -18.94 45.75 -37.43
CA GLU A 395 -17.87 45.00 -38.13
C GLU A 395 -16.99 44.05 -37.29
N ARG A 396 -16.97 44.20 -35.96
CA ARG A 396 -16.09 43.50 -35.00
C ARG A 396 -16.84 43.18 -33.72
N LEU A 397 -16.43 42.10 -33.06
CA LEU A 397 -16.98 41.70 -31.76
C LEU A 397 -16.44 42.60 -30.63
N PRO A 398 -17.29 43.07 -29.68
CA PRO A 398 -16.84 43.96 -28.59
C PRO A 398 -15.82 43.29 -27.64
N LYS A 399 -14.66 43.93 -27.45
CA LYS A 399 -13.54 43.42 -26.64
C LYS A 399 -13.93 43.02 -25.22
N ASP A 400 -14.73 43.84 -24.55
CA ASP A 400 -15.18 43.59 -23.18
C ASP A 400 -16.11 42.38 -23.09
N TRP A 401 -16.94 42.16 -24.12
CA TRP A 401 -17.86 41.02 -24.17
C TRP A 401 -17.13 39.69 -24.40
N ILE A 402 -16.15 39.68 -25.30
CA ILE A 402 -15.25 38.53 -25.53
C ILE A 402 -14.48 38.21 -24.24
N THR A 403 -13.81 39.21 -23.68
CA THR A 403 -12.98 39.08 -22.47
C THR A 403 -13.80 38.57 -21.29
N GLY A 404 -14.93 39.22 -20.99
CA GLY A 404 -15.81 38.81 -19.90
C GLY A 404 -16.43 37.42 -20.11
N SER A 405 -16.59 36.98 -21.36
CA SER A 405 -17.10 35.63 -21.66
C SER A 405 -16.04 34.55 -21.46
N MET A 406 -14.80 34.78 -21.88
CA MET A 406 -13.69 33.87 -21.60
C MET A 406 -13.31 33.84 -20.10
N GLN A 407 -13.34 34.98 -19.41
CA GLN A 407 -13.07 35.05 -17.96
C GLN A 407 -14.08 34.25 -17.11
N ARG A 408 -15.33 34.07 -17.56
CA ARG A 408 -16.30 33.19 -16.88
C ARG A 408 -15.90 31.70 -16.96
N LEU A 409 -15.15 31.33 -17.99
CA LEU A 409 -14.67 29.97 -18.25
C LEU A 409 -13.30 29.69 -17.60
N ASP A 410 -12.51 30.73 -17.32
CA ASP A 410 -11.22 30.68 -16.63
C ASP A 410 -11.35 30.40 -15.12
N ARG A 411 -11.86 29.20 -14.82
CA ARG A 411 -12.06 28.69 -13.47
C ARG A 411 -11.50 27.27 -13.43
N PRO A 412 -10.26 27.07 -12.93
CA PRO A 412 -9.63 25.76 -12.89
C PRO A 412 -10.19 24.81 -11.82
N GLN A 413 -11.08 25.27 -10.93
CA GLN A 413 -11.65 24.44 -9.85
C GLN A 413 -13.02 23.85 -10.22
N GLY A 414 -13.17 22.53 -10.13
CA GLY A 414 -14.44 21.83 -10.34
C GLY A 414 -14.28 20.32 -10.31
N ASP A 415 -15.38 19.59 -10.45
CA ASP A 415 -15.35 18.18 -10.82
C ASP A 415 -15.06 18.00 -12.33
N ILE A 416 -14.96 16.74 -12.76
CA ILE A 416 -14.62 16.39 -14.14
C ILE A 416 -15.65 16.99 -15.11
N ASP A 417 -16.93 16.85 -14.84
CA ASP A 417 -17.99 17.27 -15.77
C ASP A 417 -18.08 18.81 -15.86
N THR A 418 -17.87 19.51 -14.75
CA THR A 418 -17.73 20.99 -14.73
C THR A 418 -16.54 21.46 -15.56
N LEU A 419 -15.37 20.81 -15.42
CA LEU A 419 -14.16 21.17 -16.18
C LEU A 419 -14.30 20.83 -17.67
N MET A 420 -14.96 19.72 -18.00
CA MET A 420 -15.29 19.33 -19.37
C MET A 420 -16.25 20.32 -20.04
N SER A 421 -17.30 20.78 -19.34
CA SER A 421 -18.23 21.79 -19.85
C SER A 421 -17.53 23.12 -20.13
N ARG A 422 -16.64 23.58 -19.21
CA ARG A 422 -15.80 24.76 -19.43
C ARG A 422 -14.83 24.60 -20.59
N LEU A 423 -14.25 23.41 -20.74
CA LEU A 423 -13.36 23.07 -21.86
C LEU A 423 -14.10 23.14 -23.21
N SER A 424 -15.34 22.65 -23.30
CA SER A 424 -16.17 22.84 -24.49
C SER A 424 -16.50 24.32 -24.74
N GLY A 425 -16.82 25.08 -23.69
CA GLY A 425 -17.05 26.52 -23.81
C GLY A 425 -15.83 27.31 -24.33
N ILE A 426 -14.62 27.02 -23.82
CA ILE A 426 -13.41 27.74 -24.27
C ILE A 426 -12.99 27.33 -25.68
N ARG A 427 -13.31 26.10 -26.13
CA ARG A 427 -13.12 25.68 -27.53
C ARG A 427 -13.99 26.48 -28.50
N THR A 428 -15.24 26.77 -28.14
CA THR A 428 -16.12 27.66 -28.93
C THR A 428 -15.48 29.03 -29.12
N TRP A 429 -14.94 29.61 -28.03
CA TRP A 429 -14.19 30.87 -28.11
C TRP A 429 -12.87 30.73 -28.88
N SER A 430 -12.11 29.64 -28.71
CA SER A 430 -10.88 29.37 -29.46
C SER A 430 -11.13 29.37 -30.98
N TYR A 431 -12.22 28.73 -31.43
CA TYR A 431 -12.68 28.77 -32.82
C TYR A 431 -13.01 30.20 -33.28
N ILE A 432 -13.81 30.95 -32.50
CA ILE A 432 -14.14 32.36 -32.77
C ILE A 432 -12.87 33.21 -32.89
N THR A 433 -11.87 33.00 -32.02
CA THR A 433 -10.63 33.80 -32.04
C THR A 433 -9.74 33.57 -33.27
N GLN A 434 -9.92 32.46 -33.99
CA GLN A 434 -9.22 32.20 -35.25
C GLN A 434 -9.84 32.95 -36.44
N ARG A 435 -11.09 33.43 -36.33
CA ARG A 435 -11.72 34.32 -37.32
C ARG A 435 -11.16 35.73 -37.12
N SER A 436 -9.90 35.94 -37.49
CA SER A 436 -9.16 37.18 -37.21
C SER A 436 -9.82 38.46 -37.74
N HIS A 437 -10.63 38.38 -38.78
CA HIS A 437 -11.38 39.51 -39.33
C HIS A 437 -12.62 39.90 -38.49
N TRP A 438 -13.02 39.10 -37.49
CA TRP A 438 -14.08 39.44 -36.52
C TRP A 438 -13.55 40.21 -35.31
N LEU A 439 -12.23 40.37 -35.16
CA LEU A 439 -11.58 40.80 -33.92
C LEU A 439 -10.50 41.87 -34.13
N ASP A 440 -10.54 42.89 -33.29
CA ASP A 440 -9.44 43.86 -33.17
C ASP A 440 -8.40 43.37 -32.15
N GLY A 441 -7.24 42.91 -32.63
CA GLY A 441 -6.21 42.28 -31.79
C GLY A 441 -6.43 40.78 -31.61
N ALA A 442 -6.67 40.05 -32.71
CA ALA A 442 -6.94 38.62 -32.69
C ALA A 442 -5.86 37.78 -31.99
N GLU A 443 -4.57 38.17 -32.10
CA GLU A 443 -3.45 37.44 -31.48
C GLU A 443 -3.54 37.44 -29.94
N ASP A 444 -3.93 38.56 -29.33
CA ASP A 444 -4.10 38.68 -27.88
C ASP A 444 -5.22 37.74 -27.38
N PHE A 445 -6.34 37.71 -28.10
CA PHE A 445 -7.47 36.84 -27.75
C PHE A 445 -7.17 35.36 -27.99
N GLN A 446 -6.44 35.01 -29.06
CA GLN A 446 -5.97 33.63 -29.29
C GLN A 446 -5.01 33.18 -28.19
N GLY A 447 -4.10 34.05 -27.75
CA GLY A 447 -3.20 33.81 -26.62
C GLY A 447 -3.97 33.60 -25.30
N LEU A 448 -4.96 34.46 -25.02
CA LEU A 448 -5.81 34.34 -23.84
C LEU A 448 -6.62 33.04 -23.87
N ALA A 449 -7.32 32.74 -24.97
CA ALA A 449 -8.12 31.53 -25.13
C ALA A 449 -7.28 30.25 -24.93
N ARG A 450 -6.10 30.18 -25.57
CA ARG A 450 -5.15 29.08 -25.39
C ARG A 450 -4.70 28.94 -23.93
N SER A 451 -4.38 30.05 -23.27
CA SER A 451 -3.93 30.02 -21.87
C SER A 451 -5.02 29.48 -20.92
N ILE A 452 -6.29 29.76 -21.21
CA ILE A 452 -7.44 29.25 -20.44
C ILE A 452 -7.67 27.77 -20.76
N GLU A 453 -7.61 27.37 -22.04
CA GLU A 453 -7.70 25.96 -22.45
C GLU A 453 -6.61 25.11 -21.79
N ASP A 454 -5.37 25.60 -21.75
CA ASP A 454 -4.25 24.94 -21.05
C ASP A 454 -4.52 24.81 -19.54
N ARG A 455 -4.90 25.90 -18.85
CA ARG A 455 -5.23 25.88 -17.40
C ARG A 455 -6.35 24.89 -17.05
N VAL A 456 -7.43 24.90 -17.82
CA VAL A 456 -8.58 23.99 -17.61
C VAL A 456 -8.19 22.55 -17.95
N SER A 457 -7.39 22.32 -19.00
CA SER A 457 -6.90 20.99 -19.40
C SER A 457 -5.95 20.37 -18.37
N ASP A 458 -5.05 21.17 -17.78
CA ASP A 458 -4.12 20.72 -16.75
C ASP A 458 -4.87 20.39 -15.45
N SER A 459 -5.85 21.21 -15.08
CA SER A 459 -6.72 20.96 -13.91
C SER A 459 -7.56 19.70 -14.10
N LEU A 460 -8.13 19.51 -15.30
CA LEU A 460 -8.86 18.29 -15.67
C LEU A 460 -7.94 17.05 -15.61
N ASN A 461 -6.70 17.16 -16.11
CA ASN A 461 -5.73 16.07 -16.05
C ASN A 461 -5.34 15.73 -14.60
N GLN A 462 -5.18 16.74 -13.75
CA GLN A 462 -4.92 16.56 -12.33
C GLN A 462 -6.08 15.81 -11.65
N VAL A 463 -7.32 16.26 -11.84
CA VAL A 463 -8.52 15.60 -11.25
C VAL A 463 -8.69 14.17 -11.77
N LEU A 464 -8.46 13.92 -13.07
CA LEU A 464 -8.48 12.57 -13.64
C LEU A 464 -7.39 11.68 -13.01
N THR A 465 -6.17 12.18 -12.89
CA THR A 465 -5.05 11.43 -12.31
C THR A 465 -5.28 11.14 -10.83
N GLU A 466 -5.72 12.13 -10.04
CA GLU A 466 -6.02 11.97 -8.61
C GLU A 466 -7.20 11.03 -8.35
N ARG A 467 -8.18 10.99 -9.27
CA ARG A 467 -9.32 10.09 -9.16
C ARG A 467 -9.02 8.66 -9.62
N PHE A 468 -8.23 8.47 -10.68
CA PHE A 468 -8.11 7.18 -11.38
C PHE A 468 -6.73 6.51 -11.28
N VAL A 469 -5.76 7.14 -10.61
CA VAL A 469 -4.40 6.63 -10.42
C VAL A 469 -4.00 6.74 -8.96
N ASP A 470 -3.72 5.61 -8.30
CA ASP A 470 -3.00 5.66 -7.03
C ASP A 470 -1.54 6.07 -7.31
N ARG A 471 -1.20 7.31 -6.94
CA ARG A 471 0.15 7.85 -7.12
C ARG A 471 1.23 6.99 -6.46
N ARG A 472 0.91 6.20 -5.42
CA ARG A 472 1.86 5.26 -4.80
C ARG A 472 2.18 4.11 -5.75
N ALA A 473 1.16 3.44 -6.27
CA ALA A 473 1.33 2.33 -7.21
C ALA A 473 2.01 2.76 -8.52
N ALA A 474 1.69 3.96 -9.03
CA ALA A 474 2.32 4.50 -10.23
C ALA A 474 3.83 4.76 -10.05
N VAL A 475 4.25 5.37 -8.93
CA VAL A 475 5.66 5.62 -8.62
C VAL A 475 6.43 4.31 -8.37
N LEU A 476 5.81 3.32 -7.73
CA LEU A 476 6.35 1.97 -7.58
C LEU A 476 6.53 1.26 -8.93
N SER A 477 5.53 1.31 -9.81
CA SER A 477 5.60 0.72 -11.17
C SER A 477 6.72 1.34 -12.02
N ARG A 478 6.87 2.68 -11.99
CA ARG A 478 7.95 3.39 -12.69
C ARG A 478 9.34 2.94 -12.19
N ARG A 479 9.57 3.01 -10.89
CA ARG A 479 10.89 2.70 -10.28
C ARG A 479 11.27 1.21 -10.36
N LEU A 480 10.29 0.32 -10.52
CA LEU A 480 10.55 -1.11 -10.79
C LEU A 480 11.02 -1.40 -12.23
N LYS A 481 10.80 -0.50 -13.19
CA LYS A 481 11.21 -0.69 -14.60
C LYS A 481 12.61 -0.13 -14.91
N GLU A 482 13.10 0.86 -14.15
CA GLU A 482 14.35 1.59 -14.49
C GLU A 482 15.66 0.88 -14.11
N ASN A 483 15.61 -0.23 -13.36
CA ASN A 483 16.69 -1.22 -13.23
C ASN A 483 18.08 -0.67 -12.77
N SER A 484 18.10 0.42 -11.99
CA SER A 484 19.26 0.87 -11.23
C SER A 484 19.23 0.34 -9.80
N VAL A 485 20.40 0.01 -9.26
CA VAL A 485 20.61 -0.55 -7.91
C VAL A 485 19.79 0.20 -6.85
N LEU A 486 18.73 -0.43 -6.34
CA LEU A 486 17.94 0.08 -5.23
C LEU A 486 18.83 0.24 -3.99
N MET A 487 19.01 1.48 -3.53
CA MET A 487 19.68 1.79 -2.27
C MET A 487 18.75 1.41 -1.11
N SER A 488 18.85 0.15 -0.66
CA SER A 488 18.20 -0.28 0.57
C SER A 488 19.14 -0.14 1.76
N SER A 489 18.63 0.45 2.83
CA SER A 489 19.38 0.68 4.08
C SER A 489 18.53 0.29 5.27
N ILE A 490 19.16 -0.24 6.32
CA ILE A 490 18.45 -0.67 7.53
C ILE A 490 18.77 0.33 8.62
N ARG A 491 17.74 1.01 9.13
CA ARG A 491 17.88 1.98 10.21
C ARG A 491 18.24 1.27 11.52
N PRO A 492 18.88 1.95 12.50
CA PRO A 492 19.28 1.34 13.77
C PRO A 492 18.13 0.76 14.61
N ASP A 493 16.90 1.23 14.39
CA ASP A 493 15.66 0.72 15.01
C ASP A 493 15.16 -0.60 14.39
N GLY A 494 15.80 -1.08 13.32
CA GLY A 494 15.40 -2.28 12.58
C GLY A 494 14.46 -2.01 11.40
N THR A 495 14.10 -0.75 11.12
CA THR A 495 13.28 -0.40 9.95
C THR A 495 14.11 -0.60 8.68
N VAL A 496 13.67 -1.53 7.83
CA VAL A 496 14.25 -1.75 6.51
C VAL A 496 13.67 -0.70 5.58
N THR A 497 14.55 0.10 4.97
CA THR A 497 14.17 1.12 3.99
C THR A 497 14.68 0.76 2.60
N VAL A 498 13.95 1.17 1.57
CA VAL A 498 14.37 1.08 0.17
C VAL A 498 14.15 2.44 -0.47
N GLU A 499 15.21 3.10 -0.97
CA GLU A 499 15.14 4.47 -1.50
C GLU A 499 14.54 5.50 -0.51
N GLY A 500 14.75 5.27 0.79
CA GLY A 500 14.27 6.12 1.89
C GLY A 500 12.89 5.77 2.47
N GLU A 501 12.12 4.91 1.79
CA GLU A 501 10.77 4.49 2.21
C GLU A 501 10.78 3.23 3.08
N ASP A 502 9.93 3.18 4.11
CA ASP A 502 9.91 2.13 5.14
C ASP A 502 9.14 0.89 4.64
N VAL A 503 9.84 -0.18 4.24
CA VAL A 503 9.23 -1.38 3.62
C VAL A 503 8.86 -2.49 4.61
N GLY A 504 9.41 -2.45 5.82
CA GLY A 504 9.13 -3.43 6.88
C GLY A 504 10.11 -3.38 8.04
N GLN A 505 9.86 -4.19 9.07
CA GLN A 505 10.66 -4.26 10.28
C GLN A 505 11.48 -5.55 10.35
N LEU A 506 12.76 -5.44 10.66
CA LEU A 506 13.65 -6.56 10.95
C LEU A 506 13.89 -6.68 12.47
N ASP A 507 12.99 -7.42 13.13
CA ASP A 507 13.08 -7.75 14.56
C ASP A 507 13.96 -9.00 14.77
N GLY A 508 15.16 -8.77 15.31
CA GLY A 508 16.19 -9.79 15.48
C GLY A 508 16.63 -10.35 14.12
N PHE A 509 16.11 -11.53 13.78
CA PHE A 509 16.33 -12.24 12.52
C PHE A 509 15.05 -12.42 11.69
N VAL A 510 13.90 -11.92 12.14
CA VAL A 510 12.60 -12.07 11.47
C VAL A 510 12.22 -10.77 10.78
N PHE A 511 12.05 -10.82 9.46
CA PHE A 511 11.55 -9.69 8.68
C PHE A 511 10.02 -9.74 8.56
N THR A 512 9.36 -8.69 9.04
CA THR A 512 7.92 -8.48 8.92
C THR A 512 7.68 -7.33 7.93
N PRO A 513 7.16 -7.58 6.71
CA PRO A 513 6.85 -6.53 5.76
C PRO A 513 5.72 -5.63 6.29
N ALA A 514 5.83 -4.32 6.11
CA ALA A 514 4.80 -3.35 6.52
C ALA A 514 3.64 -3.24 5.52
N ILE A 515 3.80 -3.81 4.33
CA ILE A 515 2.85 -3.71 3.21
C ILE A 515 1.78 -4.81 3.34
N ALA A 516 0.51 -4.39 3.35
CA ALA A 516 -0.64 -5.29 3.34
C ALA A 516 -0.70 -6.15 2.07
N GLU A 517 -1.42 -7.27 2.11
CA GLU A 517 -1.44 -8.25 1.02
C GLU A 517 -1.94 -7.65 -0.31
N SER A 518 -0.98 -7.41 -1.20
CA SER A 518 -1.13 -6.73 -2.48
C SER A 518 -0.13 -7.32 -3.48
N ASP A 519 -0.41 -7.20 -4.78
CA ASP A 519 0.44 -7.75 -5.85
C ASP A 519 1.86 -7.12 -5.88
N GLU A 520 2.08 -6.00 -5.19
CA GLU A 520 3.38 -5.33 -5.02
C GLU A 520 4.32 -6.00 -3.98
N LYS A 521 3.79 -6.94 -3.19
CA LYS A 521 4.54 -7.69 -2.15
C LYS A 521 5.75 -8.42 -2.74
N GLY A 522 5.66 -8.93 -3.97
CA GLY A 522 6.70 -9.70 -4.64
C GLY A 522 8.00 -8.91 -4.88
N PRO A 523 7.97 -7.80 -5.66
CA PRO A 523 9.18 -7.03 -5.97
C PRO A 523 9.82 -6.35 -4.75
N VAL A 524 9.02 -5.84 -3.81
CA VAL A 524 9.56 -5.22 -2.58
C VAL A 524 10.25 -6.25 -1.68
N LEU A 525 9.67 -7.46 -1.53
CA LEU A 525 10.36 -8.57 -0.87
C LEU A 525 11.62 -8.99 -1.62
N ALA A 526 11.63 -8.98 -2.96
CA ALA A 526 12.82 -9.31 -3.74
C ALA A 526 13.94 -8.28 -3.57
N ALA A 527 13.62 -6.99 -3.43
CA ALA A 527 14.58 -5.94 -3.11
C ALA A 527 15.13 -6.09 -1.68
N ALA A 528 14.27 -6.25 -0.67
CA ALA A 528 14.68 -6.47 0.71
C ALA A 528 15.58 -7.73 0.85
N ARG A 529 15.20 -8.84 0.20
CA ARG A 529 15.96 -10.10 0.19
C ARG A 529 17.36 -10.01 -0.41
N LYS A 530 17.72 -8.94 -1.14
CA LYS A 530 19.10 -8.73 -1.62
C LYS A 530 20.05 -8.19 -0.55
N VAL A 531 19.56 -7.42 0.42
CA VAL A 531 20.40 -6.77 1.47
C VAL A 531 20.23 -7.42 2.85
N LEU A 532 19.08 -8.05 3.11
CA LEU A 532 18.88 -8.84 4.34
C LEU A 532 19.99 -9.87 4.63
N PRO A 533 20.57 -10.62 3.65
CA PRO A 533 21.61 -11.61 3.95
C PRO A 533 22.89 -11.04 4.58
N ASP A 534 23.33 -9.85 4.15
CA ASP A 534 24.55 -9.20 4.66
C ASP A 534 24.33 -8.66 6.08
N GLU A 535 23.20 -7.99 6.32
CA GLU A 535 22.81 -7.52 7.66
C GLU A 535 22.60 -8.71 8.63
N ILE A 536 21.93 -9.78 8.20
CA ILE A 536 21.78 -11.01 9.00
C ILE A 536 23.16 -11.58 9.34
N SER A 537 24.08 -11.65 8.37
CA SER A 537 25.47 -12.09 8.60
C SER A 537 26.23 -11.20 9.59
N GLN A 538 25.97 -9.89 9.59
CA GLN A 538 26.51 -8.95 10.59
C GLN A 538 25.87 -9.15 11.98
N ARG A 539 24.55 -9.29 12.06
CA ARG A 539 23.81 -9.55 13.31
C ARG A 539 24.20 -10.88 13.94
N VAL A 540 24.35 -11.95 13.16
CA VAL A 540 24.82 -13.27 13.64
C VAL A 540 26.20 -13.14 14.26
N ARG A 541 27.17 -12.49 13.59
CA ARG A 541 28.50 -12.25 14.15
C ARG A 541 28.45 -11.42 15.44
N ALA A 542 27.64 -10.36 15.47
CA ALA A 542 27.47 -9.51 16.66
C ALA A 542 26.81 -10.25 17.84
N LEU A 543 25.83 -11.11 17.59
CA LEU A 543 25.16 -11.92 18.60
C LEU A 543 26.09 -13.00 19.16
N VAL A 544 26.81 -13.73 18.29
CA VAL A 544 27.81 -14.74 18.70
C VAL A 544 28.92 -14.11 19.56
N ALA A 545 29.39 -12.91 19.20
CA ALA A 545 30.40 -12.17 19.96
C ALA A 545 29.86 -11.43 21.21
N SER A 546 28.55 -11.39 21.45
CA SER A 546 27.97 -10.68 22.60
C SER A 546 28.18 -11.45 23.90
N ALA A 547 28.48 -10.74 24.99
CA ALA A 547 28.52 -11.30 26.35
C ALA A 547 27.10 -11.64 26.86
N ASP A 548 26.99 -12.54 27.85
CA ASP A 548 25.71 -13.01 28.39
C ASP A 548 24.81 -11.89 28.92
N ALA A 549 25.37 -10.80 29.46
CA ALA A 549 24.63 -9.62 29.91
C ALA A 549 23.85 -8.89 28.79
N ALA A 550 24.12 -9.18 27.51
CA ALA A 550 23.34 -8.67 26.38
C ALA A 550 22.05 -9.48 26.10
N PHE A 551 21.85 -10.60 26.80
CA PHE A 551 20.72 -11.49 26.64
C PHE A 551 19.86 -11.53 27.91
N LYS A 552 18.54 -11.60 27.75
CA LYS A 552 17.61 -11.66 28.87
C LYS A 552 16.36 -12.47 28.51
N PRO A 553 15.95 -13.47 29.30
CA PRO A 553 14.65 -14.08 29.17
C PRO A 553 13.56 -13.22 29.81
N ASP A 554 12.36 -13.24 29.25
CA ASP A 554 11.15 -12.75 29.89
C ASP A 554 10.44 -13.86 30.71
N ALA A 555 9.34 -13.50 31.40
CA ALA A 555 8.57 -14.42 32.23
C ALA A 555 7.91 -15.60 31.44
N SER A 556 7.81 -15.50 30.12
CA SER A 556 7.30 -16.56 29.23
C SER A 556 8.40 -17.45 28.64
N GLY A 557 9.67 -17.12 28.93
CA GLY A 557 10.85 -17.79 28.42
C GLY A 557 11.38 -17.23 27.10
N ARG A 558 10.81 -16.17 26.52
CA ARG A 558 11.32 -15.58 25.27
C ARG A 558 12.66 -14.91 25.55
N ILE A 559 13.67 -15.24 24.75
CA ILE A 559 15.04 -14.72 24.86
C ILE A 559 15.17 -13.49 23.98
N PHE A 560 15.46 -12.36 24.61
CA PHE A 560 15.79 -11.11 23.94
C PHE A 560 17.30 -10.90 23.92
N TRP A 561 17.84 -10.49 22.77
CA TRP A 561 19.19 -9.96 22.62
C TRP A 561 19.06 -8.45 22.44
N ARG A 562 19.50 -7.68 23.43
CA ARG A 562 19.08 -6.27 23.62
C ARG A 562 17.54 -6.21 23.65
N ASP A 563 16.92 -5.50 22.72
CA ASP A 563 15.46 -5.34 22.62
C ASP A 563 14.80 -6.31 21.61
N ALA A 564 15.59 -7.11 20.88
CA ALA A 564 15.10 -7.96 19.79
C ALA A 564 14.89 -9.43 20.23
N MET A 565 13.75 -10.04 19.89
CA MET A 565 13.47 -11.43 20.26
C MET A 565 14.17 -12.41 19.30
N VAL A 566 15.10 -13.21 19.83
CA VAL A 566 15.96 -14.13 19.06
C VAL A 566 15.72 -15.61 19.31
N GLY A 567 15.02 -15.98 20.38
CA GLY A 567 14.72 -17.39 20.69
C GLY A 567 13.78 -17.57 21.87
N GLN A 568 13.66 -18.80 22.33
CA GLN A 568 12.85 -19.18 23.50
C GLN A 568 13.58 -20.23 24.34
N LEU A 569 13.49 -20.13 25.67
CA LEU A 569 13.89 -21.16 26.61
C LEU A 569 12.83 -22.27 26.63
N VAL A 570 13.31 -23.51 26.55
CA VAL A 570 12.50 -24.73 26.61
C VAL A 570 13.05 -25.67 27.68
N LYS A 571 12.27 -26.69 28.04
CA LYS A 571 12.67 -27.71 29.00
C LYS A 571 13.95 -28.44 28.54
N GLY A 572 14.98 -28.41 29.38
CA GLY A 572 16.19 -29.20 29.19
C GLY A 572 16.22 -30.45 30.09
N ASP A 573 17.38 -31.10 30.15
CA ASP A 573 17.54 -32.40 30.83
C ASP A 573 17.54 -32.29 32.36
N ALA A 574 17.84 -31.10 32.90
CA ALA A 574 17.86 -30.83 34.34
C ALA A 574 17.27 -29.44 34.66
N LEU A 575 16.79 -29.27 35.89
CA LEU A 575 16.04 -28.09 36.34
C LEU A 575 16.78 -26.76 36.18
N TYR A 576 18.11 -26.75 36.35
CA TYR A 576 18.98 -25.57 36.17
C TYR A 576 19.71 -25.55 34.82
N GLN A 577 19.33 -26.43 33.90
CA GLN A 577 19.94 -26.57 32.58
C GLN A 577 18.84 -26.57 31.49
N PRO A 578 18.10 -25.46 31.33
CA PRO A 578 17.16 -25.29 30.22
C PRO A 578 17.93 -25.30 28.89
N ARG A 579 17.21 -25.61 27.81
CA ARG A 579 17.73 -25.47 26.44
C ARG A 579 17.16 -24.19 25.82
N ALA A 580 17.80 -23.68 24.78
CA ALA A 580 17.21 -22.63 23.95
C ALA A 580 16.82 -23.19 22.58
N GLU A 581 15.78 -22.64 21.99
CA GLU A 581 15.43 -22.82 20.59
C GLU A 581 15.50 -21.47 19.88
N VAL A 582 16.14 -21.41 18.71
CA VAL A 582 16.19 -20.18 17.90
C VAL A 582 14.80 -19.87 17.36
N ARG A 583 14.41 -18.59 17.38
CA ARG A 583 13.15 -18.13 16.78
C ARG A 583 13.17 -18.43 15.28
N SER A 584 12.14 -19.11 14.79
CA SER A 584 12.05 -19.50 13.38
C SER A 584 12.13 -18.30 12.45
N SER A 585 13.02 -18.37 11.47
CA SER A 585 13.20 -17.37 10.42
C SER A 585 13.59 -18.04 9.11
N SER A 586 13.04 -17.56 8.00
CA SER A 586 13.43 -17.93 6.64
C SER A 586 14.70 -17.20 6.15
N LEU A 587 15.40 -16.49 7.04
CA LEU A 587 16.64 -15.76 6.75
C LEU A 587 17.87 -16.37 7.45
N LEU A 588 17.68 -17.38 8.31
CA LEU A 588 18.77 -18.09 9.00
C LEU A 588 18.91 -19.51 8.43
N GLU A 589 19.97 -19.77 7.68
CA GLU A 589 20.22 -21.06 7.05
C GLU A 589 21.60 -21.65 7.44
N GLY A 590 21.71 -22.97 7.36
CA GLY A 590 22.96 -23.71 7.51
C GLY A 590 23.77 -23.38 8.77
N GLU A 591 25.02 -22.97 8.57
CA GLU A 591 26.00 -22.67 9.63
C GLU A 591 25.60 -21.47 10.51
N GLN A 592 24.87 -20.50 9.96
CA GLN A 592 24.41 -19.33 10.71
C GLN A 592 23.39 -19.72 11.78
N LEU A 593 22.39 -20.52 11.40
CA LEU A 593 21.38 -21.04 12.32
C LEU A 593 22.05 -21.84 13.45
N LYS A 594 23.01 -22.71 13.10
CA LYS A 594 23.78 -23.48 14.08
C LYS A 594 24.55 -22.57 15.04
N SER A 595 25.24 -21.55 14.54
CA SER A 595 26.04 -20.63 15.36
C SER A 595 25.18 -19.82 16.34
N VAL A 596 24.00 -19.37 15.92
CA VAL A 596 23.02 -18.72 16.81
C VAL A 596 22.48 -19.74 17.84
N GLN A 597 22.14 -20.94 17.41
CA GLN A 597 21.62 -22.01 18.28
C GLN A 597 22.63 -22.43 19.36
N ASP A 598 23.91 -22.58 18.99
CA ASP A 598 25.00 -22.91 19.92
C ASP A 598 25.23 -21.76 20.91
N ARG A 599 25.17 -20.48 20.45
CA ARG A 599 25.29 -19.31 21.34
C ARG A 599 24.14 -19.16 22.33
N LEU A 600 22.89 -19.40 21.89
CA LEU A 600 21.71 -19.35 22.75
C LEU A 600 21.69 -20.53 23.74
N ASN A 601 22.15 -21.72 23.34
CA ASN A 601 22.32 -22.84 24.27
C ASN A 601 23.39 -22.56 25.32
N ALA A 602 24.52 -21.94 24.95
CA ALA A 602 25.53 -21.50 25.91
C ALA A 602 24.94 -20.50 26.92
N PHE A 603 24.12 -19.53 26.47
CA PHE A 603 23.41 -18.61 27.35
C PHE A 603 22.38 -19.30 28.26
N ALA A 604 21.58 -20.22 27.73
CA ALA A 604 20.59 -20.98 28.51
C ALA A 604 21.25 -21.81 29.63
N LEU A 605 22.48 -22.28 29.40
CA LEU A 605 23.29 -23.01 30.38
C LEU A 605 24.07 -22.12 31.36
N SER A 606 24.36 -20.85 31.02
CA SER A 606 25.06 -19.93 31.91
C SER A 606 24.10 -19.09 32.77
N TRP A 607 22.97 -18.65 32.21
CA TRP A 607 22.02 -17.76 32.88
C TRP A 607 21.52 -18.27 34.25
N PRO A 608 21.04 -19.53 34.42
CA PRO A 608 20.66 -20.06 35.73
C PRO A 608 21.83 -20.16 36.69
N ARG A 609 23.03 -20.47 36.18
CA ARG A 609 24.27 -20.60 36.98
C ARG A 609 24.76 -19.25 37.50
N GLU A 610 24.50 -18.17 36.78
CA GLU A 610 24.81 -16.81 37.24
C GLU A 610 23.72 -16.30 38.21
N ILE A 611 22.46 -16.29 37.79
CA ILE A 611 21.37 -15.66 38.57
C ILE A 611 21.00 -16.45 39.83
N LEU A 612 21.12 -17.79 39.80
CA LEU A 612 20.91 -18.71 40.92
C LEU A 612 22.22 -19.35 41.39
N ALA A 613 23.37 -18.68 41.24
CA ALA A 613 24.69 -19.21 41.61
C ALA A 613 24.77 -19.88 43.00
N ARG A 614 24.05 -19.32 43.99
CA ARG A 614 23.95 -19.90 45.34
C ARG A 614 23.25 -21.26 45.36
N ALA A 615 22.22 -21.46 44.56
CA ALA A 615 21.53 -22.74 44.43
C ALA A 615 22.42 -23.75 43.71
N VAL A 616 22.99 -23.37 42.56
CA VAL A 616 23.86 -24.25 41.76
C VAL A 616 25.11 -24.68 42.53
N ALA A 617 25.65 -23.84 43.41
CA ALA A 617 26.76 -24.21 44.30
C ALA A 617 26.42 -25.34 45.31
N LEU A 618 25.17 -25.77 45.44
CA LEU A 618 24.77 -26.94 46.25
C LEU A 618 25.03 -28.28 45.53
N GLU A 619 25.23 -28.27 44.20
CA GLU A 619 25.58 -29.44 43.39
C GLU A 619 27.04 -29.89 43.62
N GLY A 620 27.88 -29.03 44.22
CA GLY A 620 29.30 -29.26 44.44
C GLY A 620 29.67 -30.22 45.58
N GLU A 621 30.86 -30.82 45.49
CA GLU A 621 31.33 -31.89 46.38
C GLU A 621 31.72 -31.46 47.82
N THR A 622 31.56 -30.18 48.19
CA THR A 622 32.01 -29.65 49.50
C THR A 622 31.16 -30.11 50.68
N LEU A 623 29.93 -30.59 50.43
CA LEU A 623 29.00 -31.04 51.46
C LEU A 623 29.10 -32.55 51.66
N THR A 624 29.09 -33.01 52.92
CA THR A 624 29.22 -34.43 53.27
C THR A 624 28.02 -34.99 54.02
N GLY A 625 27.85 -36.31 53.98
CA GLY A 625 26.83 -37.04 54.74
C GLY A 625 25.40 -36.50 54.59
N THR A 626 24.71 -36.35 55.72
CA THR A 626 23.32 -35.89 55.80
C THR A 626 23.13 -34.44 55.33
N ALA A 627 24.16 -33.58 55.47
CA ALA A 627 24.11 -32.21 54.99
C ALA A 627 23.98 -32.17 53.45
N ARG A 628 24.72 -33.02 52.73
CA ARG A 628 24.60 -33.16 51.26
C ARG A 628 23.19 -33.59 50.84
N GLY A 629 22.57 -34.53 51.58
CA GLY A 629 21.20 -34.98 51.29
C GLY A 629 20.16 -33.86 51.44
N ILE A 630 20.26 -33.04 52.49
CA ILE A 630 19.38 -31.89 52.68
C ILE A 630 19.63 -30.84 51.59
N ALA A 631 20.89 -30.52 51.28
CA ALA A 631 21.23 -29.56 50.24
C ALA A 631 20.74 -29.99 48.84
N TYR A 632 20.81 -31.29 48.53
CA TYR A 632 20.28 -31.84 47.28
C TYR A 632 18.76 -31.66 47.16
N GLN A 633 17.98 -31.95 48.21
CA GLN A 633 16.53 -31.70 48.18
C GLN A 633 16.18 -30.20 48.12
N VAL A 634 16.98 -29.35 48.77
CA VAL A 634 16.84 -27.89 48.68
C VAL A 634 17.16 -27.41 47.25
N PHE A 635 18.17 -27.97 46.59
CA PHE A 635 18.50 -27.72 45.19
C PHE A 635 17.38 -28.13 44.24
N GLU A 636 16.86 -29.36 44.34
CA GLU A 636 15.71 -29.83 43.53
C GLU A 636 14.45 -28.99 43.75
N SER A 637 14.28 -28.38 44.92
CA SER A 637 13.11 -27.54 45.27
C SER A 637 13.34 -26.04 45.05
N LEU A 638 14.21 -25.65 44.11
CA LEU A 638 14.55 -24.24 43.80
C LEU A 638 14.92 -23.39 45.04
N GLY A 639 15.53 -24.03 46.03
CA GLY A 639 15.98 -23.42 47.27
C GLY A 639 14.89 -23.14 48.30
N THR A 640 13.72 -23.80 48.24
CA THR A 640 12.64 -23.67 49.24
C THR A 640 11.91 -25.01 49.43
N LEU A 641 11.99 -25.56 50.64
CA LEU A 641 11.58 -26.93 50.97
C LEU A 641 10.84 -26.96 52.32
N PRO A 642 9.65 -27.57 52.44
CA PRO A 642 8.99 -27.76 53.74
C PRO A 642 9.84 -28.63 54.69
N SER A 643 10.11 -28.17 55.91
CA SER A 643 10.97 -28.87 56.89
C SER A 643 10.48 -30.29 57.22
N ARG A 644 9.19 -30.57 57.03
CA ARG A 644 8.59 -31.91 57.16
C ARG A 644 9.20 -32.95 56.22
N ASN A 645 9.65 -32.55 55.04
CA ASN A 645 10.17 -33.46 54.00
C ASN A 645 11.52 -34.09 54.39
N VAL A 646 12.33 -33.38 55.18
CA VAL A 646 13.67 -33.81 55.63
C VAL A 646 13.80 -33.92 57.15
N ASN A 647 12.67 -34.01 57.87
CA ASN A 647 12.65 -33.95 59.35
C ASN A 647 13.58 -34.97 60.02
N GLU A 648 13.62 -36.22 59.55
CA GLU A 648 14.56 -37.23 60.06
C GLU A 648 16.03 -36.90 59.75
N MET A 649 16.33 -36.35 58.56
CA MET A 649 17.68 -35.90 58.21
C MET A 649 18.12 -34.72 59.09
N VAL A 650 17.24 -33.76 59.36
CA VAL A 650 17.52 -32.60 60.22
C VAL A 650 17.77 -33.01 61.68
N LYS A 651 17.11 -34.06 62.18
CA LYS A 651 17.39 -34.64 63.50
C LYS A 651 18.75 -35.35 63.57
N GLN A 652 19.16 -35.98 62.48
CA GLN A 652 20.45 -36.69 62.36
C GLN A 652 21.62 -35.75 62.04
N LEU A 653 21.35 -34.46 61.77
CA LEU A 653 22.34 -33.47 61.41
C LEU A 653 23.10 -32.97 62.65
N ASP A 654 24.41 -33.17 62.64
CA ASP A 654 25.34 -32.70 63.67
C ASP A 654 25.66 -31.19 63.54
N ASP A 655 26.40 -30.65 64.51
CA ASP A 655 26.74 -29.23 64.55
C ASP A 655 27.67 -28.80 63.41
N ASP A 656 28.45 -29.72 62.83
CA ASP A 656 29.28 -29.44 61.66
C ASP A 656 28.43 -29.37 60.38
N GLY A 657 27.56 -30.35 60.13
CA GLY A 657 26.62 -30.31 59.02
C GLY A 657 25.69 -29.10 59.06
N ARG A 658 25.29 -28.62 60.25
CA ARG A 658 24.55 -27.36 60.42
C ARG A 658 25.36 -26.14 59.99
N ARG A 659 26.66 -26.08 60.31
CA ARG A 659 27.55 -25.00 59.88
C ARG A 659 27.78 -25.05 58.37
N GLN A 660 27.98 -26.24 57.79
CA GLN A 660 28.12 -26.42 56.35
C GLN A 660 26.89 -25.88 55.58
N LEU A 661 25.67 -26.27 55.98
CA LEU A 661 24.44 -25.75 55.37
C LEU A 661 24.32 -24.22 55.50
N ALA A 662 24.65 -23.67 56.67
CA ALA A 662 24.60 -22.22 56.90
C ALA A 662 25.65 -21.44 56.06
N GLN A 663 26.85 -21.99 55.86
CA GLN A 663 27.89 -21.42 54.99
C GLN A 663 27.46 -21.39 53.52
N HIS A 664 26.72 -22.42 53.08
CA HIS A 664 26.09 -22.45 51.75
C HIS A 664 24.80 -21.61 51.65
N GLY A 665 24.42 -20.88 52.71
CA GLY A 665 23.29 -19.94 52.70
C GLY A 665 21.91 -20.55 52.93
N ILE A 666 21.85 -21.82 53.34
CA ILE A 666 20.59 -22.51 53.69
C ILE A 666 20.20 -22.16 55.13
N ARG A 667 18.97 -21.67 55.33
CA ARG A 667 18.36 -21.48 56.65
C ARG A 667 17.45 -22.64 57.00
N LEU A 668 17.72 -23.25 58.15
CA LEU A 668 16.86 -24.27 58.76
C LEU A 668 15.78 -23.57 59.61
N GLY A 669 14.63 -23.26 59.00
CA GLY A 669 13.43 -22.83 59.72
C GLY A 669 12.65 -24.02 60.29
N VAL A 670 11.65 -23.73 61.12
CA VAL A 670 10.89 -24.77 61.83
C VAL A 670 9.89 -25.47 60.90
N ASP A 671 9.24 -24.72 60.01
CA ASP A 671 8.25 -25.21 59.05
C ASP A 671 8.79 -25.21 57.61
N MET A 672 9.76 -24.32 57.31
CA MET A 672 10.41 -24.14 56.00
C MET A 672 11.94 -24.09 56.09
N ILE A 673 12.61 -24.84 55.21
CA ILE A 673 14.03 -24.69 54.87
C ILE A 673 14.13 -23.86 53.60
N TYR A 674 14.94 -22.80 53.59
CA TYR A 674 15.00 -21.87 52.45
C TYR A 674 16.35 -21.15 52.33
N MET A 675 16.62 -20.61 51.13
CA MET A 675 17.80 -19.79 50.86
C MET A 675 17.41 -18.31 50.72
N PRO A 676 17.78 -17.41 51.66
CA PRO A 676 17.39 -16.00 51.62
C PRO A 676 17.85 -15.25 50.37
N ASP A 677 19.02 -15.61 49.82
CA ASP A 677 19.55 -15.00 48.59
C ASP A 677 18.62 -15.22 47.37
N LEU A 678 17.79 -16.27 47.39
CA LEU A 678 16.86 -16.64 46.32
C LEU A 678 15.44 -16.09 46.52
N LEU A 679 15.25 -15.18 47.49
CA LEU A 679 14.00 -14.45 47.75
C LEU A 679 14.08 -12.98 47.27
N LYS A 680 15.11 -12.65 46.49
CA LYS A 680 15.25 -11.37 45.77
C LYS A 680 14.44 -11.44 44.47
N PRO A 681 13.89 -10.31 43.97
CA PRO A 681 12.97 -10.33 42.82
C PRO A 681 13.48 -11.08 41.59
N ALA A 682 14.68 -10.76 41.10
CA ALA A 682 15.26 -11.40 39.91
C ALA A 682 15.47 -12.92 40.07
N GLN A 683 15.77 -13.38 41.29
CA GLN A 683 15.86 -14.80 41.61
C GLN A 683 14.49 -15.48 41.68
N ILE A 684 13.46 -14.79 42.20
CA ILE A 684 12.08 -15.27 42.21
C ILE A 684 11.58 -15.43 40.77
N ASP A 685 11.80 -14.45 39.90
CA ASP A 685 11.40 -14.48 38.48
C ASP A 685 12.09 -15.63 37.74
N ALA A 686 13.40 -15.82 37.95
CA ALA A 686 14.15 -16.92 37.35
C ALA A 686 13.66 -18.30 37.83
N LYS A 687 13.35 -18.43 39.13
CA LYS A 687 12.81 -19.66 39.71
C LYS A 687 11.40 -19.96 39.20
N ALA A 688 10.55 -18.95 39.07
CA ALA A 688 9.22 -19.07 38.48
C ALA A 688 9.33 -19.64 37.05
N LEU A 689 10.19 -19.05 36.22
CA LEU A 689 10.42 -19.49 34.85
C LEU A 689 10.94 -20.93 34.76
N LEU A 690 11.97 -21.30 35.53
CA LEU A 690 12.51 -22.67 35.52
C LEU A 690 11.49 -23.70 36.03
N TYR A 691 10.69 -23.35 37.04
CA TYR A 691 9.59 -24.21 37.50
C TYR A 691 8.55 -24.42 36.40
N SER A 692 8.07 -23.33 35.79
CA SER A 692 7.10 -23.38 34.69
C SER A 692 7.62 -24.15 33.47
N LEU A 693 8.91 -24.03 33.12
CA LEU A 693 9.50 -24.82 32.05
C LEU A 693 9.62 -26.32 32.39
N SER A 694 9.84 -26.68 33.66
CA SER A 694 10.02 -28.08 34.07
C SER A 694 8.70 -28.82 34.28
N THR A 695 7.64 -28.13 34.72
CA THR A 695 6.32 -28.69 35.08
C THR A 695 5.21 -28.42 34.06
N ASP A 696 5.44 -27.47 33.15
CA ASP A 696 4.44 -26.84 32.26
C ASP A 696 3.31 -26.08 32.98
N GLU A 697 3.42 -25.86 34.29
CA GLU A 697 2.51 -25.00 35.05
C GLU A 697 2.86 -23.52 34.80
N ARG A 698 1.99 -22.78 34.09
CA ARG A 698 2.18 -21.36 33.74
C ARG A 698 1.02 -20.49 34.26
N PRO A 699 1.00 -20.10 35.54
CA PRO A 699 -0.05 -19.26 36.11
C PRO A 699 -0.09 -17.88 35.46
N GLU A 700 -1.28 -17.42 35.04
CA GLU A 700 -1.46 -16.08 34.44
C GLU A 700 -1.08 -14.95 35.41
N CYS A 701 -1.22 -15.17 36.72
CA CYS A 701 -0.83 -14.19 37.74
C CYS A 701 0.68 -14.00 37.89
N GLY A 702 1.49 -14.95 37.39
CA GLY A 702 2.94 -14.98 37.58
C GLY A 702 3.39 -15.05 39.04
N PRO A 703 4.68 -14.78 39.32
CA PRO A 703 5.18 -14.67 40.69
C PRO A 703 4.68 -13.38 41.37
N PRO A 704 4.66 -13.31 42.71
CA PRO A 704 4.21 -12.10 43.42
C PRO A 704 5.06 -10.87 43.07
N PRO A 705 4.46 -9.66 42.92
CA PRO A 705 5.19 -8.48 42.45
C PRO A 705 6.42 -8.11 43.30
N PRO A 706 7.48 -7.51 42.70
CA PRO A 706 8.72 -7.20 43.39
C PRO A 706 8.54 -6.51 44.75
N GLY A 707 9.08 -7.14 45.80
CA GLY A 707 9.03 -6.62 47.17
C GLY A 707 7.75 -6.93 47.95
N ARG A 708 6.68 -7.46 47.34
CA ARG A 708 5.48 -7.90 48.07
C ARG A 708 5.82 -9.08 48.99
N VAL A 709 5.43 -8.97 50.26
CA VAL A 709 5.66 -10.03 51.27
C VAL A 709 4.51 -11.04 51.30
N ALA A 710 3.29 -10.57 51.06
CA ALA A 710 2.09 -11.38 50.99
C ALA A 710 1.14 -10.85 49.92
N ILE A 711 0.35 -11.76 49.35
CA ILE A 711 -0.78 -11.51 48.45
C ILE A 711 -1.94 -12.42 48.87
N ASP A 712 -3.14 -12.14 48.35
CA ASP A 712 -4.28 -13.06 48.48
C ASP A 712 -4.07 -14.29 47.59
N HIS A 713 -4.65 -15.42 47.99
CA HIS A 713 -4.56 -16.66 47.22
C HIS A 713 -5.24 -16.50 45.85
N VAL A 714 -4.57 -16.99 44.81
CA VAL A 714 -5.11 -17.06 43.45
C VAL A 714 -5.53 -18.49 43.18
N ASP A 715 -6.83 -18.69 42.92
CA ASP A 715 -7.39 -20.01 42.61
C ASP A 715 -6.74 -20.59 41.34
N GLY A 716 -6.56 -21.91 41.32
CA GLY A 716 -5.96 -22.64 40.19
C GLY A 716 -4.43 -22.70 40.17
N VAL A 717 -3.74 -22.00 41.08
CA VAL A 717 -2.26 -22.05 41.18
C VAL A 717 -1.81 -23.06 42.23
N SER A 718 -0.86 -23.93 41.89
CA SER A 718 -0.42 -25.00 42.80
C SER A 718 0.44 -24.47 43.96
N ASP A 719 0.35 -25.15 45.10
CA ASP A 719 1.29 -24.95 46.22
C ASP A 719 2.74 -25.23 45.79
N GLY A 720 2.95 -26.05 44.76
CA GLY A 720 4.26 -26.33 44.17
C GLY A 720 4.87 -25.08 43.54
N TYR A 721 4.09 -24.33 42.75
CA TYR A 721 4.51 -23.06 42.16
C TYR A 721 4.83 -22.00 43.22
N TRP A 722 3.99 -21.89 44.26
CA TRP A 722 4.26 -20.97 45.37
C TRP A 722 5.55 -21.33 46.12
N LEU A 723 5.74 -22.60 46.48
CA LEU A 723 6.96 -23.07 47.13
C LEU A 723 8.20 -22.84 46.25
N ALA A 724 8.11 -23.18 44.96
CA ALA A 724 9.16 -22.96 43.98
C ALA A 724 9.54 -21.49 43.86
N THR A 725 8.60 -20.55 43.95
CA THR A 725 8.88 -19.10 43.93
C THR A 725 9.32 -18.52 45.28
N GLY A 726 9.41 -19.32 46.35
CA GLY A 726 9.82 -18.86 47.68
C GLY A 726 8.68 -18.30 48.54
N TYR A 727 7.43 -18.66 48.20
CA TYR A 727 6.21 -18.32 48.94
C TYR A 727 5.54 -19.59 49.47
N ARG A 728 4.52 -19.42 50.31
CA ARG A 728 3.72 -20.50 50.85
C ARG A 728 2.29 -20.03 51.07
N ARG A 729 1.32 -20.87 50.73
CA ARG A 729 -0.08 -20.68 51.12
C ARG A 729 -0.28 -20.88 52.63
N LEU A 730 -0.99 -19.97 53.26
CA LEU A 730 -1.48 -20.04 54.63
C LEU A 730 -2.88 -19.41 54.63
N GLY A 731 -3.94 -20.20 54.86
CA GLY A 731 -5.33 -19.78 54.68
C GLY A 731 -5.61 -19.27 53.27
N GLY A 732 -6.42 -18.22 53.18
CA GLY A 732 -6.63 -17.42 51.95
C GLY A 732 -5.46 -16.54 51.49
N ARG A 733 -4.22 -16.71 52.01
CA ARG A 733 -3.06 -15.85 51.73
C ARG A 733 -1.86 -16.64 51.21
N VAL A 734 -1.03 -16.00 50.39
CA VAL A 734 0.27 -16.52 49.91
C VAL A 734 1.38 -15.59 50.39
N MET A 735 2.30 -16.12 51.19
CA MET A 735 3.27 -15.34 51.99
C MET A 735 4.71 -15.83 51.78
N ARG A 736 5.66 -14.91 51.67
CA ARG A 736 7.08 -15.23 51.44
C ARG A 736 7.68 -15.97 52.64
N VAL A 737 8.44 -17.03 52.38
CA VAL A 737 8.81 -18.01 53.42
C VAL A 737 9.65 -17.43 54.58
N ASP A 738 10.46 -16.39 54.33
CA ASP A 738 11.24 -15.72 55.39
C ASP A 738 10.38 -14.91 56.37
N MET A 739 9.19 -14.51 55.95
CA MET A 739 8.20 -13.80 56.75
C MET A 739 7.19 -14.78 57.35
N ALA A 740 6.81 -15.84 56.63
CA ALA A 740 6.02 -16.94 57.17
C ALA A 740 6.71 -17.62 58.38
N GLU A 741 8.04 -17.80 58.33
CA GLU A 741 8.82 -18.29 59.48
C GLU A 741 8.82 -17.31 60.66
N ARG A 742 8.82 -15.99 60.42
CA ARG A 742 8.70 -14.98 61.48
C ARG A 742 7.32 -15.02 62.11
N LEU A 743 6.26 -15.08 61.31
CA LEU A 743 4.88 -15.24 61.79
C LEU A 743 4.73 -16.53 62.62
N SER A 744 5.21 -17.66 62.10
CA SER A 744 5.27 -18.94 62.81
C SER A 744 6.03 -18.86 64.13
N ALA A 745 7.14 -18.10 64.19
CA ALA A 745 7.87 -17.84 65.43
C ALA A 745 7.07 -16.97 66.42
N THR A 746 6.37 -15.92 65.97
CA THR A 746 5.53 -15.04 66.80
C THR A 746 4.32 -15.79 67.37
N VAL A 747 3.60 -16.55 66.53
CA VAL A 747 2.50 -17.44 66.96
C VAL A 747 3.00 -18.49 67.95
N ARG A 748 4.17 -19.10 67.71
CA ARG A 748 4.79 -20.05 68.63
C ARG A 748 5.26 -19.43 69.94
N ALA A 749 5.62 -18.15 69.95
CA ALA A 749 5.95 -17.42 71.17
C ALA A 749 4.70 -17.19 72.03
N ALA A 750 3.63 -16.65 71.43
CA ALA A 750 2.33 -16.46 72.10
C ALA A 750 1.78 -17.79 72.66
N ALA A 751 1.82 -18.86 71.87
CA ALA A 751 1.35 -20.20 72.28
C ALA A 751 2.24 -20.92 73.33
N ARG A 752 3.29 -20.29 73.87
CA ARG A 752 4.02 -20.83 75.04
C ARG A 752 3.31 -20.53 76.36
N GLU A 753 2.51 -19.48 76.40
CA GLU A 753 1.85 -19.00 77.62
C GLU A 753 0.52 -19.71 77.88
N GLY A 754 -0.01 -20.43 76.89
CA GLY A 754 -1.24 -21.23 77.00
C GLY A 754 -2.14 -20.98 75.80
N GLU A 755 -3.35 -20.53 76.08
CA GLU A 755 -4.24 -19.96 75.07
C GLU A 755 -3.77 -18.54 74.70
N PHE A 756 -3.94 -18.17 73.44
CA PHE A 756 -3.53 -16.86 72.94
C PHE A 756 -4.53 -16.29 71.94
N ARG A 757 -4.55 -14.96 71.82
CA ARG A 757 -5.37 -14.20 70.87
C ARG A 757 -4.53 -13.61 69.74
N ILE A 758 -5.16 -13.29 68.61
CA ILE A 758 -4.54 -12.55 67.51
C ILE A 758 -4.12 -11.15 68.01
N ASN A 759 -2.87 -10.76 67.71
CA ASN A 759 -2.31 -9.45 68.04
C ASN A 759 -1.94 -8.64 66.79
N GLU A 760 -1.70 -7.33 66.98
CA GLU A 760 -1.34 -6.39 65.90
C GLU A 760 -0.03 -6.78 65.18
N GLU A 761 0.93 -7.38 65.88
CA GLU A 761 2.20 -7.82 65.28
C GLU A 761 1.97 -8.96 64.26
N MET A 762 1.13 -9.94 64.58
CA MET A 762 0.74 -11.01 63.66
C MET A 762 0.04 -10.44 62.42
N LEU A 763 -0.96 -9.56 62.61
CA LEU A 763 -1.70 -8.91 61.52
C LEU A 763 -0.78 -8.09 60.63
N SER A 764 0.12 -7.28 61.21
CA SER A 764 1.09 -6.47 60.48
C SER A 764 2.13 -7.32 59.72
N LEU A 765 2.56 -8.46 60.25
CA LEU A 765 3.52 -9.35 59.58
C LEU A 765 2.92 -10.04 58.35
N ALA A 766 1.64 -10.45 58.43
CA ALA A 766 0.92 -11.10 57.33
C ALA A 766 0.26 -10.12 56.34
N GLY A 767 -0.01 -8.88 56.78
CA GLY A 767 -0.82 -7.90 56.05
C GLY A 767 -2.24 -8.40 55.77
N ALA A 768 -2.81 -9.15 56.71
CA ALA A 768 -4.06 -9.90 56.57
C ALA A 768 -5.16 -9.38 57.51
N THR A 769 -6.43 -9.67 57.21
CA THR A 769 -7.55 -9.37 58.12
C THR A 769 -7.56 -10.30 59.33
N ARG A 770 -8.46 -10.06 60.29
CA ARG A 770 -8.61 -10.92 61.47
C ARG A 770 -9.09 -12.32 61.08
N GLU A 771 -10.07 -12.41 60.18
CA GLU A 771 -10.63 -13.67 59.68
C GLU A 771 -9.55 -14.49 58.94
N GLN A 772 -8.82 -13.85 58.02
CA GLN A 772 -7.70 -14.47 57.31
C GLN A 772 -6.62 -14.98 58.28
N MET A 773 -6.34 -14.24 59.36
CA MET A 773 -5.38 -14.66 60.38
C MET A 773 -5.86 -15.89 61.18
N GLU A 774 -7.16 -16.07 61.40
CA GLU A 774 -7.68 -17.31 62.03
C GLU A 774 -7.33 -18.54 61.19
N GLU A 775 -7.57 -18.47 59.87
CA GLU A 775 -7.22 -19.54 58.93
C GLU A 775 -5.70 -19.79 58.90
N MET A 776 -4.89 -18.74 58.84
CA MET A 776 -3.42 -18.85 58.84
C MET A 776 -2.90 -19.54 60.11
N ILE A 777 -3.49 -19.26 61.29
CA ILE A 777 -3.10 -19.89 62.56
C ILE A 777 -3.49 -21.38 62.58
N VAL A 778 -4.64 -21.74 61.99
CA VAL A 778 -5.06 -23.14 61.84
C VAL A 778 -4.11 -23.92 60.90
N ASP A 779 -3.71 -23.33 59.78
CA ASP A 779 -2.74 -23.93 58.84
C ASP A 779 -1.33 -24.08 59.43
N LEU A 780 -0.94 -23.21 60.36
CA LEU A 780 0.27 -23.35 61.18
C LEU A 780 0.15 -24.48 62.25
N GLY A 781 -0.98 -25.18 62.29
CA GLY A 781 -1.20 -26.37 63.11
C GLY A 781 -1.72 -26.08 64.52
N TYR A 782 -2.33 -24.91 64.75
CA TYR A 782 -3.01 -24.57 66.00
C TYR A 782 -4.52 -24.83 65.89
N ARG A 783 -5.25 -24.78 67.00
CA ARG A 783 -6.72 -24.97 67.02
C ARG A 783 -7.38 -23.83 67.77
N LYS A 784 -8.50 -23.32 67.23
CA LYS A 784 -9.41 -22.43 67.96
C LYS A 784 -9.95 -23.17 69.19
N SER A 785 -9.79 -22.59 70.37
CA SER A 785 -10.15 -23.21 71.65
C SER A 785 -11.34 -22.53 72.35
N GLY A 786 -11.66 -21.29 71.98
CA GLY A 786 -12.82 -20.57 72.45
C GLY A 786 -12.99 -19.22 71.77
N GLU A 787 -13.97 -18.46 72.23
CA GLU A 787 -14.21 -17.06 71.87
C GLU A 787 -14.50 -16.26 73.14
N GLU A 788 -13.89 -15.09 73.27
CA GLU A 788 -14.16 -14.13 74.35
C GLU A 788 -15.01 -12.96 73.81
N PRO A 789 -15.92 -12.38 74.62
CA PRO A 789 -16.60 -11.14 74.24
C PRO A 789 -15.58 -10.00 74.12
N ALA A 790 -15.75 -9.14 73.11
CA ALA A 790 -14.95 -7.93 72.99
C ALA A 790 -15.29 -6.94 74.13
N GLU A 791 -14.35 -6.05 74.47
CA GLU A 791 -14.56 -4.97 75.46
C GLU A 791 -15.65 -3.97 75.03
N ASP A 792 -16.04 -4.01 73.75
CA ASP A 792 -17.08 -3.20 73.13
C ASP A 792 -18.15 -4.16 72.56
N PRO A 793 -19.41 -4.12 73.03
CA PRO A 793 -20.48 -5.01 72.58
C PRO A 793 -20.82 -4.93 71.09
N GLU A 794 -20.44 -3.84 70.40
CA GLU A 794 -20.64 -3.68 68.95
C GLU A 794 -19.52 -4.33 68.10
N LYS A 795 -18.47 -4.85 68.74
CA LYS A 795 -17.33 -5.49 68.05
C LYS A 795 -17.43 -7.03 68.06
N PRO A 796 -16.94 -7.71 67.00
CA PRO A 796 -16.96 -9.18 66.93
C PRO A 796 -16.12 -9.83 68.03
N THR A 797 -16.48 -11.07 68.38
CA THR A 797 -15.81 -11.88 69.41
C THR A 797 -14.33 -12.10 69.12
N ILE A 798 -13.54 -12.25 70.18
CA ILE A 798 -12.09 -12.47 70.12
C ILE A 798 -11.83 -13.97 70.15
N SER A 799 -11.44 -14.54 69.01
CA SER A 799 -11.03 -15.95 68.93
C SER A 799 -9.75 -16.23 69.73
N LEU A 800 -9.81 -17.28 70.54
CA LEU A 800 -8.68 -17.85 71.28
C LEU A 800 -8.16 -19.10 70.57
N PHE A 801 -6.84 -19.29 70.61
CA PHE A 801 -6.14 -20.40 69.98
C PHE A 801 -5.25 -21.13 70.97
N THR A 802 -5.11 -22.44 70.79
CA THR A 802 -4.24 -23.30 71.60
C THR A 802 -3.44 -24.27 70.75
N ARG A 803 -2.38 -24.82 71.33
CA ARG A 803 -1.52 -25.82 70.70
C ARG A 803 -2.14 -27.23 70.82
N PRO A 804 -2.15 -28.07 69.77
CA PRO A 804 -2.62 -29.44 69.89
C PRO A 804 -1.80 -30.23 70.90
N GLN A 805 -2.46 -30.88 71.87
CA GLN A 805 -1.79 -31.85 72.73
C GLN A 805 -1.36 -33.06 71.88
N ARG A 806 -0.07 -33.42 71.94
CA ARG A 806 0.39 -34.72 71.42
C ARG A 806 -0.26 -35.83 72.26
N PRO A 807 -0.82 -36.89 71.66
CA PRO A 807 -1.24 -38.05 72.44
C PRO A 807 -0.03 -38.63 73.18
N LYS A 808 -0.15 -38.75 74.51
CA LYS A 808 0.87 -39.42 75.33
C LYS A 808 0.97 -40.88 74.87
N LYS A 809 2.13 -41.29 74.34
CA LYS A 809 2.44 -42.72 74.21
C LYS A 809 2.29 -43.36 75.58
N GLN A 810 1.35 -44.31 75.72
CA GLN A 810 1.32 -45.18 76.88
C GLN A 810 2.67 -45.90 76.99
N ARG A 811 3.27 -45.85 78.17
CA ARG A 811 4.35 -46.75 78.54
C ARG A 811 3.71 -48.10 78.81
N ASP A 812 3.79 -48.99 77.83
CA ASP A 812 3.42 -50.38 78.08
C ASP A 812 4.52 -51.02 78.94
N THR A 813 4.14 -51.49 80.12
CA THR A 813 5.03 -52.19 81.06
C THR A 813 4.86 -53.70 80.87
N GLY A 814 5.65 -54.27 79.97
CA GLY A 814 5.73 -55.71 79.75
C GLY A 814 7.18 -56.14 79.55
N GLY A 815 7.73 -56.90 80.50
CA GLY A 815 9.10 -57.45 80.39
C GLY A 815 9.14 -58.72 79.54
N GLY A 816 10.30 -59.03 78.94
CA GLY A 816 10.45 -60.20 78.08
C GLY A 816 11.83 -60.35 77.45
N ASP A 817 12.80 -60.76 78.27
CA ASP A 817 14.05 -61.44 77.94
C ASP A 817 15.16 -60.88 77.00
N ARG A 818 16.37 -61.30 77.39
CA ARG A 818 17.69 -61.16 76.73
C ARG A 818 17.98 -62.46 75.94
N PRO A 819 18.87 -62.52 74.92
CA PRO A 819 20.31 -62.51 75.22
C PRO A 819 21.34 -62.06 74.14
N LYS A 820 22.48 -61.58 74.67
CA LYS A 820 23.91 -61.77 74.28
C LYS A 820 24.34 -61.98 72.80
N GLY A 821 25.30 -61.16 72.37
CA GLY A 821 26.28 -61.44 71.30
C GLY A 821 27.14 -60.19 70.99
N GLN A 822 28.27 -59.98 71.66
CA GLN A 822 29.66 -60.37 71.27
C GLN A 822 30.37 -59.39 70.31
N GLY A 823 31.70 -59.22 70.46
CA GLY A 823 32.57 -58.95 69.29
C GLY A 823 33.13 -57.54 69.01
N LYS A 824 33.92 -57.00 69.95
CA LYS A 824 35.16 -56.19 69.72
C LYS A 824 36.05 -56.69 68.53
N PRO A 825 37.18 -56.03 68.11
CA PRO A 825 37.67 -54.63 68.35
C PRO A 825 38.58 -53.97 67.24
N LYS A 826 39.12 -52.77 67.57
CA LYS A 826 40.52 -52.27 67.30
C LYS A 826 40.94 -51.78 65.89
N GLY A 827 41.56 -50.58 65.87
CA GLY A 827 42.30 -50.02 64.72
C GLY A 827 42.86 -48.61 64.98
N LYS A 828 43.95 -48.50 65.76
CA LYS A 828 44.77 -47.28 66.01
C LYS A 828 46.19 -47.53 65.43
N PRO A 829 47.15 -46.59 65.36
CA PRO A 829 47.11 -45.10 65.42
C PRO A 829 48.15 -44.36 64.50
N ARG A 830 48.25 -43.01 64.62
CA ARG A 830 49.48 -42.16 64.47
C ARG A 830 50.12 -42.05 63.03
N GLN A 831 50.98 -41.08 62.68
CA GLN A 831 51.61 -39.95 63.41
C GLN A 831 52.00 -38.74 62.51
N ARG A 832 52.01 -37.55 63.13
CA ARG A 832 52.81 -36.31 62.88
C ARG A 832 53.93 -36.33 61.82
N HIS A 833 54.13 -35.19 61.13
CA HIS A 833 55.07 -34.07 61.41
C HIS A 833 54.92 -33.03 60.27
N ALA A 834 55.38 -31.78 60.26
CA ALA A 834 55.69 -30.71 61.23
C ALA A 834 56.41 -29.60 60.41
N GLY A 835 56.17 -28.30 60.65
CA GLY A 835 56.84 -27.23 59.87
C GLY A 835 56.32 -25.81 60.13
N ARG A 836 56.93 -25.13 61.12
CA ARG A 836 56.91 -23.67 61.41
C ARG A 836 58.38 -23.19 61.32
N PRO A 837 58.76 -21.90 61.58
CA PRO A 837 58.01 -20.70 62.00
C PRO A 837 58.23 -19.48 61.06
N GLY A 838 57.58 -18.32 61.26
CA GLY A 838 58.07 -17.15 62.03
C GLY A 838 58.35 -15.99 61.05
N GLU A 839 58.27 -14.68 61.32
CA GLU A 839 57.95 -13.78 62.47
C GLU A 839 57.24 -12.52 61.88
N GLY A 840 56.73 -11.48 62.56
CA GLY A 840 56.53 -11.18 63.99
C GLY A 840 56.26 -9.67 64.24
N GLY A 841 55.17 -9.33 64.95
CA GLY A 841 54.89 -7.99 65.54
C GLY A 841 54.39 -6.90 64.58
N ALA A 842 53.86 -5.74 65.00
CA ALA A 842 53.40 -5.18 66.30
C ALA A 842 52.74 -3.78 66.01
N ARG A 843 51.94 -3.06 66.83
CA ARG A 843 51.28 -3.23 68.16
C ARG A 843 50.20 -2.12 68.32
N SER A 844 49.28 -2.26 69.31
CA SER A 844 48.42 -1.20 69.93
C SER A 844 47.42 -0.40 69.06
N GLY A 845 46.26 0.06 69.56
CA GLY A 845 45.65 -0.13 70.90
C GLY A 845 44.31 0.63 71.07
N ASP A 846 43.52 0.17 72.05
CA ASP A 846 42.38 0.81 72.75
C ASP A 846 41.04 1.23 72.08
N ARG A 847 39.99 1.00 72.90
CA ARG A 847 38.61 1.53 72.87
C ARG A 847 38.49 2.62 73.98
N PRO A 848 37.33 3.24 74.34
CA PRO A 848 35.95 3.13 73.84
C PRO A 848 35.13 4.45 73.68
N GLY A 849 33.92 4.37 73.11
CA GLY A 849 32.74 4.98 73.75
C GLY A 849 31.90 6.06 73.04
N SER A 850 30.58 5.98 73.28
CA SER A 850 29.54 7.03 73.24
C SER A 850 28.81 7.38 71.91
N ARG A 851 27.67 8.09 72.04
CA ARG A 851 26.53 8.20 71.08
C ARG A 851 26.37 9.63 70.51
N LYS A 852 25.87 9.71 69.24
CA LYS A 852 24.90 10.67 68.60
C LYS A 852 24.80 12.14 69.08
N PRO A 853 24.55 13.14 68.19
CA PRO A 853 23.30 13.19 67.39
C PRO A 853 23.42 13.75 65.94
N ALA A 854 22.27 14.01 65.30
CA ALA A 854 22.07 14.20 63.86
C ALA A 854 22.10 15.67 63.36
N PRO A 855 22.24 15.91 62.04
CA PRO A 855 21.95 17.19 61.40
C PRO A 855 20.67 17.20 60.53
N LYS A 856 20.33 18.40 60.04
CA LYS A 856 19.04 18.83 59.47
C LYS A 856 18.92 18.65 57.95
N SER A 857 17.70 18.88 57.45
CA SER A 857 17.32 18.94 56.03
C SER A 857 17.96 20.09 55.24
N THR A 858 18.17 19.86 53.94
CA THR A 858 18.58 20.84 52.92
C THR A 858 17.65 20.72 51.68
N PRO A 859 17.53 21.78 50.84
CA PRO A 859 16.36 22.01 49.99
C PRO A 859 16.39 21.32 48.62
N ILE A 860 15.23 21.36 47.94
CA ILE A 860 14.97 20.76 46.62
C ILE A 860 15.51 21.64 45.48
N ASP A 861 16.02 20.99 44.43
CA ASP A 861 16.59 21.58 43.21
C ASP A 861 15.54 22.34 42.36
N PRO A 862 15.78 23.60 41.96
CA PRO A 862 14.88 24.38 41.09
C PRO A 862 14.63 23.83 39.68
N ASN A 863 15.47 22.93 39.16
CA ASN A 863 15.38 22.42 37.78
C ASN A 863 14.72 21.03 37.67
N SER A 864 13.98 20.59 38.69
CA SER A 864 13.20 19.34 38.63
C SER A 864 11.93 19.50 37.78
N PRO A 865 11.64 18.60 36.81
CA PRO A 865 10.44 18.66 35.96
C PRO A 865 9.10 18.57 36.72
N PHE A 866 9.12 18.21 38.02
CA PHE A 866 7.93 18.02 38.85
C PHE A 866 7.47 19.28 39.60
N ALA A 867 8.15 20.42 39.45
CA ALA A 867 7.82 21.67 40.15
C ALA A 867 6.50 22.34 39.70
N VAL A 868 5.91 21.92 38.57
CA VAL A 868 4.71 22.57 37.98
C VAL A 868 3.39 22.05 38.59
N LEU A 869 3.35 20.79 39.06
CA LEU A 869 2.12 20.19 39.61
C LEU A 869 1.74 20.71 41.01
N ALA A 870 2.65 21.38 41.72
CA ALA A 870 2.37 22.00 43.01
C ALA A 870 1.67 23.37 42.92
N LYS A 871 1.53 23.95 41.71
CA LYS A 871 0.94 25.29 41.49
C LYS A 871 -0.49 25.29 40.92
N LEU A 872 -1.14 24.13 40.85
CA LEU A 872 -2.50 23.96 40.30
C LEU A 872 -3.56 23.53 41.33
N LYS A 873 -3.28 23.65 42.63
CA LYS A 873 -4.22 23.35 43.73
C LYS A 873 -4.69 24.55 44.57
N GLU A 874 -4.33 25.77 44.16
CA GLU A 874 -4.83 27.03 44.74
C GLU A 874 -5.45 27.91 43.66
N LYS A 875 -6.55 27.43 43.04
CA LYS A 875 -7.55 28.23 42.30
C LYS A 875 -8.75 27.39 41.82
N SER A 876 -9.49 26.81 42.77
CA SER A 876 -10.91 26.39 42.65
C SER A 876 -11.36 25.89 44.03
#